data_AF-A0A285NRZ1-F1
#
_entry.id   AF-A0A285NRZ1-F1
#
_cell.length_a   1.000
_cell.length_b   1.000
_cell.length_c   1.000
_cell.angle_alpha   90.00
_cell.angle_beta   90.00
_cell.angle_gamma   90.00
#
_symmetry.space_group_name_H-M   'P 1'
#
loop_
_entity.id
_entity.type
_entity.pdbx_description
1 polymer ?
#
loop_
_entity_poly.entity_id
_entity_poly.type
_entity_poly.pdbx_seq_one_letter_code
_entity_poly.pdbx_strand_id
1 'polypeptide(L)'
;MSSEELLEELIQDFSWEKLIHFLSKKNKKLEEKEEKLSDNVLLIGELELEDKNHLGIFAVKWEEELSERTSKKEQFEIAKKVLDTPEFDAGIFVFYRNGNFRLSFVEKTYKPGGKVQLSSYKRYTYFVQRGKPYRTFLKRMMDLELKDLNSIRSAFSLMPLTEEFYKEIEFWFAWALKRPDVQFPGGKKEENLIRLITRLIFVWFLKEKSLVPEKLFDKESLKGVVKNFPHGNYYYNVVLQNLFFATLNRPQGERGWAYKKDFLQNRNHFGVKTLFRNEDFLLIDPQEFLELFREVPFVNGGLFECLDEDKQYIDGFSREEKKRAKVPDELFFSQEIEEDLSEFYGQKKKVKVRGIINILKDYNWTADESSPIDIEVSLDPELLGHIFENLLASYNQETQSTARKSTGSYYTPKEIVDFMVEEALTEYFKEKTKLPEEKIRSVLSYSEDQQDLTEEEKEKILRAIDEVKIIDPAVGSGAFPMGALHKLVHALSKIDPDNQIWKDLQRQRIEQEAKKIFQKEDKQEREELFRELNENFDESMNYPDYARKLYLIQNCIYGVDIQPIAIQICKLRFFLSLLIDQKVDKTKDNQGIRPLPHLETKFVCANTLIGLEGKNQRTLAHSKLKDLKEELKTLYKKHFSIRTRTEKERIKEKAKKLKEELRQELQKLRFPADDIQKIVEFDIFDQTAKADWFDPVWMFGVEDGFDIVIGNPPHGAKIDSFKDYIVKHYSYYEQKKNSASLFLEKGFELLKPSGILAYIVPKSITFVKSWGGCLKNPRALTKLDF
;
A
#
# COMPACT_ATOMS: atom_id res chain seq x y z
N MET A 1 39.53 19.67 4.63
CA MET A 1 38.23 19.03 4.90
C MET A 1 38.18 17.65 4.27
N SER A 2 37.75 16.65 5.04
CA SER A 2 37.41 15.32 4.53
C SER A 2 36.18 15.39 3.59
N SER A 3 35.90 14.32 2.83
CA SER A 3 34.68 14.26 2.00
C SER A 3 33.40 14.20 2.84
N GLU A 4 33.50 13.63 4.04
CA GLU A 4 32.39 13.54 5.00
C GLU A 4 32.05 14.91 5.59
N GLU A 5 33.05 15.68 6.04
CA GLU A 5 32.87 17.06 6.53
C GLU A 5 32.22 17.96 5.47
N LEU A 6 32.61 17.82 4.20
CA LEU A 6 32.01 18.57 3.09
C LEU A 6 30.53 18.25 2.89
N LEU A 7 30.15 16.97 2.99
CA LEU A 7 28.77 16.54 2.88
C LEU A 7 27.93 17.03 4.07
N GLU A 8 28.46 16.96 5.28
CA GLU A 8 27.78 17.48 6.47
C GLU A 8 27.54 18.98 6.37
N GLU A 9 28.53 19.74 5.91
CA GLU A 9 28.36 21.18 5.64
C GLU A 9 27.34 21.45 4.54
N LEU A 10 27.33 20.67 3.45
CA LEU A 10 26.33 20.78 2.38
C LEU A 10 24.90 20.58 2.88
N ILE A 11 24.71 19.67 3.84
CA ILE A 11 23.40 19.36 4.43
C ILE A 11 22.94 20.46 5.38
N GLN A 12 23.86 21.10 6.11
CA GLN A 12 23.53 22.17 7.05
C GLN A 12 23.33 23.53 6.37
N ASP A 13 24.13 23.81 5.34
CA ASP A 13 24.18 25.08 4.61
C ASP A 13 24.59 24.84 3.15
N PHE A 14 23.56 24.58 2.33
CA PHE A 14 23.72 24.22 0.93
C PHE A 14 24.27 25.38 0.07
N SER A 15 25.29 25.06 -0.73
CA SER A 15 25.80 25.91 -1.82
C SER A 15 26.27 25.00 -2.96
N TRP A 16 26.02 25.38 -4.21
CA TRP A 16 26.39 24.55 -5.36
C TRP A 16 27.91 24.45 -5.54
N GLU A 17 28.66 25.44 -5.06
CA GLU A 17 30.13 25.49 -5.04
C GLU A 17 30.71 24.38 -4.15
N LYS A 18 30.12 24.15 -2.97
CA LYS A 18 30.50 23.01 -2.11
C LYS A 18 30.15 21.67 -2.77
N LEU A 19 29.05 21.60 -3.51
CA LEU A 19 28.61 20.38 -4.19
C LEU A 19 29.60 20.02 -5.30
N ILE A 20 29.97 20.98 -6.15
CA ILE A 20 30.94 20.72 -7.22
C ILE A 20 32.31 20.36 -6.65
N HIS A 21 32.73 21.01 -5.55
CA HIS A 21 33.97 20.66 -4.85
C HIS A 21 33.96 19.23 -4.27
N PHE A 22 32.80 18.78 -3.77
CA PHE A 22 32.65 17.39 -3.34
C PHE A 22 32.75 16.42 -4.53
N LEU A 23 32.07 16.72 -5.65
CA LEU A 23 32.06 15.86 -6.83
C LEU A 23 33.43 15.81 -7.53
N SER A 24 34.20 16.90 -7.55
CA SER A 24 35.56 16.91 -8.12
C SER A 24 36.55 16.07 -7.31
N LYS A 25 36.30 15.85 -6.01
CA LYS A 25 37.03 14.84 -5.21
C LYS A 25 36.67 13.40 -5.57
N LYS A 26 35.46 13.15 -6.09
CA LYS A 26 35.01 11.82 -6.54
C LYS A 26 35.60 11.44 -7.90
N ASN A 27 35.76 12.40 -8.79
CA ASN A 27 36.48 12.18 -10.05
C ASN A 27 37.26 13.44 -10.45
N LYS A 28 38.59 13.31 -10.51
CA LYS A 28 39.51 14.40 -10.83
C LYS A 28 39.41 14.92 -12.27
N LYS A 29 38.74 14.18 -13.15
CA LYS A 29 38.48 14.59 -14.54
C LYS A 29 37.25 15.47 -14.69
N LEU A 30 36.50 15.68 -13.61
CA LEU A 30 35.34 16.57 -13.61
C LEU A 30 35.80 18.00 -13.94
N GLU A 31 35.27 18.57 -15.01
CA GLU A 31 35.54 19.97 -15.37
C GLU A 31 34.51 20.86 -14.67
N GLU A 32 34.97 21.78 -13.83
CA GLU A 32 34.10 22.79 -13.21
C GLU A 32 33.76 23.87 -14.27
N LYS A 33 32.47 24.24 -14.36
CA LYS A 33 31.94 25.25 -15.29
C LYS A 33 31.11 26.27 -14.52
N GLU A 34 30.78 27.38 -15.17
CA GLU A 34 29.83 28.36 -14.67
C GLU A 34 29.05 28.96 -15.86
N GLU A 35 28.39 28.10 -16.63
CA GLU A 35 27.68 28.50 -17.84
C GLU A 35 26.17 28.64 -17.59
N LYS A 36 25.63 29.83 -17.82
CA LYS A 36 24.21 30.13 -17.62
C LYS A 36 23.40 29.69 -18.84
N LEU A 37 22.62 28.61 -18.70
CA LEU A 37 21.74 28.08 -19.75
C LEU A 37 20.39 28.78 -19.80
N SER A 38 19.87 29.23 -18.64
CA SER A 38 18.67 30.06 -18.54
C SER A 38 18.70 30.87 -17.23
N ASP A 39 17.66 31.67 -16.94
CA ASP A 39 17.64 32.53 -15.75
C ASP A 39 17.84 31.79 -14.43
N ASN A 40 17.34 30.56 -14.36
CA ASN A 40 17.38 29.75 -13.15
C ASN A 40 18.27 28.51 -13.26
N VAL A 41 18.88 28.22 -14.42
CA VAL A 41 19.66 26.99 -14.68
C VAL A 41 21.11 27.32 -15.05
N LEU A 42 22.04 26.75 -14.28
CA LEU A 42 23.48 26.91 -14.42
C LEU A 42 24.14 25.54 -14.63
N LEU A 43 24.93 25.37 -15.69
CA LEU A 43 25.86 24.25 -15.85
C LEU A 43 27.09 24.53 -14.98
N ILE A 44 27.27 23.72 -13.94
CA ILE A 44 28.33 23.86 -12.93
C ILE A 44 29.47 22.87 -13.11
N GLY A 45 29.28 21.85 -13.94
CA GLY A 45 30.37 20.97 -14.36
C GLY A 45 29.95 19.93 -15.37
N GLU A 46 30.94 19.32 -16.01
CA GLU A 46 30.74 18.26 -17.01
C GLU A 46 31.82 17.18 -16.90
N LEU A 47 31.50 15.97 -17.38
CA LEU A 47 32.39 14.82 -17.33
C LEU A 47 32.06 13.81 -18.43
N GLU A 48 33.07 13.43 -19.21
CA GLU A 48 33.02 12.21 -20.02
C GLU A 48 33.34 10.99 -19.13
N LEU A 49 32.38 10.09 -19.01
CA LEU A 49 32.49 8.87 -18.21
C LEU A 49 33.30 7.78 -18.92
N GLU A 50 33.72 6.74 -18.20
CA GLU A 50 34.52 5.63 -18.76
C GLU A 50 33.75 4.80 -19.80
N ASP A 51 32.42 4.79 -19.72
CA ASP A 51 31.51 4.14 -20.67
C ASP A 51 31.16 5.04 -21.87
N LYS A 52 31.85 6.18 -22.01
CA LYS A 52 31.69 7.20 -23.06
C LYS A 52 30.38 7.99 -23.02
N ASN A 53 29.59 7.85 -21.97
CA ASN A 53 28.44 8.71 -21.75
C ASN A 53 28.90 10.08 -21.25
N HIS A 54 28.27 11.15 -21.71
CA HIS A 54 28.54 12.51 -21.26
C HIS A 54 27.57 12.91 -20.14
N LEU A 55 28.12 13.32 -18.99
CA LEU A 55 27.39 13.69 -17.79
C LEU A 55 27.49 15.21 -17.53
N GLY A 56 26.35 15.89 -17.49
CA GLY A 56 26.28 17.29 -17.04
C GLY A 56 25.91 17.41 -15.56
N ILE A 57 26.38 18.47 -14.89
CA ILE A 57 26.00 18.81 -13.52
C ILE A 57 25.39 20.21 -13.53
N PHE A 58 24.16 20.32 -13.05
CA PHE A 58 23.36 21.53 -13.18
C PHE A 58 22.86 22.01 -11.82
N ALA A 59 23.06 23.29 -11.52
CA ALA A 59 22.46 23.96 -10.38
C ALA A 59 21.23 24.75 -10.83
N VAL A 60 20.10 24.53 -10.15
CA VAL A 60 18.84 25.19 -10.45
C VAL A 60 18.34 25.91 -9.21
N LYS A 61 18.31 27.25 -9.25
CA LYS A 61 17.78 28.05 -8.15
C LYS A 61 16.26 28.01 -8.19
N TRP A 62 15.62 27.47 -7.16
CA TRP A 62 14.17 27.35 -7.12
C TRP A 62 13.51 28.64 -6.60
N GLU A 63 12.36 29.02 -7.17
CA GLU A 63 11.64 30.24 -6.79
C GLU A 63 10.80 30.04 -5.52
N GLU A 64 10.06 28.93 -5.46
CA GLU A 64 9.19 28.55 -4.35
C GLU A 64 9.93 27.79 -3.24
N GLU A 65 9.27 27.53 -2.11
CA GLU A 65 9.82 26.62 -1.11
C GLU A 65 9.86 25.18 -1.62
N LEU A 66 11.02 24.53 -1.45
CA LEU A 66 11.17 23.11 -1.74
C LEU A 66 10.55 22.28 -0.61
N SER A 67 9.61 21.41 -0.97
CA SER A 67 9.05 20.39 -0.08
C SER A 67 9.14 19.02 -0.74
N GLU A 68 8.89 17.95 0.02
CA GLU A 68 8.85 16.58 -0.51
C GLU A 68 7.94 16.45 -1.72
N ARG A 69 6.79 17.14 -1.80
CA ARG A 69 5.79 16.93 -2.86
C ARG A 69 5.78 18.01 -3.94
N THR A 70 6.15 19.24 -3.60
CA THR A 70 6.00 20.37 -4.54
C THR A 70 7.05 20.33 -5.64
N SER A 71 6.62 20.79 -6.82
CA SER A 71 7.45 21.06 -7.99
C SER A 71 8.23 19.87 -8.56
N LYS A 72 7.98 18.62 -8.11
CA LYS A 72 8.65 17.43 -8.67
C LYS A 72 8.49 17.37 -10.18
N LYS A 73 7.28 17.58 -10.69
CA LYS A 73 6.96 17.54 -12.12
C LYS A 73 7.70 18.65 -12.88
N GLU A 74 7.54 19.89 -12.47
CA GLU A 74 8.18 21.05 -13.11
C GLU A 74 9.71 20.95 -13.12
N GLN A 75 10.30 20.49 -12.03
CA GLN A 75 11.74 20.24 -11.93
C GLN A 75 12.18 19.12 -12.87
N PHE A 76 11.37 18.08 -13.04
CA PHE A 76 11.68 17.02 -13.99
C PHE A 76 11.64 17.57 -15.42
N GLU A 77 10.66 18.42 -15.72
CA GLU A 77 10.55 19.06 -17.03
C GLU A 77 11.74 19.97 -17.36
N ILE A 78 12.25 20.71 -16.37
CA ILE A 78 13.50 21.47 -16.56
C ILE A 78 14.66 20.53 -16.88
N ALA A 79 14.80 19.43 -16.14
CA ALA A 79 15.88 18.47 -16.38
C ALA A 79 15.77 17.81 -17.77
N LYS A 80 14.57 17.43 -18.19
CA LYS A 80 14.32 16.89 -19.54
C LYS A 80 14.67 17.90 -20.62
N LYS A 81 14.21 19.15 -20.52
CA LYS A 81 14.50 20.21 -21.49
C LYS A 81 16.00 20.46 -21.66
N VAL A 82 16.76 20.40 -20.57
CA VAL A 82 18.23 20.53 -20.61
C VAL A 82 18.86 19.32 -21.30
N LEU A 83 18.39 18.10 -20.97
CA LEU A 83 18.91 16.88 -21.57
C LEU A 83 18.41 16.59 -22.98
N ASP A 84 17.38 17.26 -23.49
CA ASP A 84 16.88 17.03 -24.85
C ASP A 84 17.88 17.45 -25.95
N THR A 85 18.97 18.09 -25.54
CA THR A 85 20.13 18.35 -26.39
C THR A 85 20.97 17.08 -26.60
N PRO A 86 21.67 16.94 -27.75
CA PRO A 86 22.54 15.80 -28.01
C PRO A 86 23.86 15.82 -27.20
N GLU A 87 24.07 16.87 -26.41
CA GLU A 87 25.32 17.12 -25.69
C GLU A 87 25.51 16.21 -24.49
N PHE A 88 24.44 15.86 -23.77
CA PHE A 88 24.50 15.08 -22.53
C PHE A 88 23.63 13.82 -22.63
N ASP A 89 24.17 12.69 -22.16
CA ASP A 89 23.44 11.42 -22.06
C ASP A 89 22.68 11.31 -20.73
N ALA A 90 23.21 11.97 -19.69
CA ALA A 90 22.61 12.06 -18.36
C ALA A 90 23.01 13.37 -17.66
N GLY A 91 22.33 13.69 -16.56
CA GLY A 91 22.67 14.85 -15.75
C GLY A 91 22.39 14.67 -14.26
N ILE A 92 23.23 15.29 -13.42
CA ILE A 92 22.97 15.50 -11.99
C ILE A 92 22.45 16.93 -11.82
N PHE A 93 21.19 17.06 -11.43
CA PHE A 93 20.51 18.33 -11.20
C PHE A 93 20.39 18.58 -9.70
N VAL A 94 20.73 19.77 -9.24
CA VAL A 94 20.46 20.20 -7.88
C VAL A 94 19.51 21.39 -7.87
N PHE A 95 18.29 21.16 -7.39
CA PHE A 95 17.30 22.22 -7.16
C PHE A 95 17.44 22.70 -5.72
N TYR A 96 17.63 24.00 -5.49
CA TYR A 96 17.92 24.49 -4.13
C TYR A 96 17.17 25.78 -3.76
N ARG A 97 16.81 25.88 -2.48
CA ARG A 97 16.18 27.07 -1.87
C ARG A 97 16.30 27.04 -0.35
N ASN A 98 16.66 28.17 0.27
CA ASN A 98 16.66 28.37 1.73
C ASN A 98 17.41 27.28 2.52
N GLY A 99 18.50 26.75 1.98
CA GLY A 99 19.29 25.67 2.59
C GLY A 99 18.74 24.24 2.38
N ASN A 100 17.53 24.09 1.86
CA ASN A 100 17.02 22.80 1.38
C ASN A 100 17.45 22.58 -0.07
N PHE A 101 17.69 21.32 -0.44
CA PHE A 101 18.00 20.98 -1.81
C PHE A 101 17.46 19.60 -2.21
N ARG A 102 17.27 19.44 -3.52
CA ARG A 102 16.86 18.20 -4.16
C ARG A 102 17.91 17.84 -5.20
N LEU A 103 18.60 16.72 -4.99
CA LEU A 103 19.64 16.21 -5.87
C LEU A 103 19.05 15.08 -6.73
N SER A 104 18.95 15.30 -8.04
CA SER A 104 18.32 14.40 -8.99
C SER A 104 19.32 13.92 -10.04
N PHE A 105 19.49 12.62 -10.17
CA PHE A 105 20.16 12.01 -11.32
C PHE A 105 19.11 11.68 -12.38
N VAL A 106 19.28 12.22 -13.59
CA VAL A 106 18.36 12.02 -14.72
C VAL A 106 19.12 11.41 -15.89
N GLU A 107 18.59 10.36 -16.48
CA GLU A 107 19.22 9.67 -17.62
C GLU A 107 18.22 9.44 -18.76
N LYS A 108 18.75 9.46 -20.00
CA LYS A 108 18.02 8.99 -21.18
C LYS A 108 17.93 7.46 -21.17
N THR A 109 16.76 6.94 -21.45
CA THR A 109 16.47 5.51 -21.57
C THR A 109 15.88 5.21 -22.94
N TYR A 110 16.28 4.09 -23.52
CA TYR A 110 15.81 3.64 -24.83
C TYR A 110 14.90 2.42 -24.64
N LYS A 111 13.67 2.46 -25.16
CA LYS A 111 12.77 1.30 -25.12
C LYS A 111 13.36 0.14 -25.95
N PRO A 112 13.49 -1.07 -25.40
CA PRO A 112 13.84 -2.24 -26.19
C PRO A 112 12.67 -2.61 -27.12
N GLY A 113 12.88 -2.65 -28.44
CA GLY A 113 12.01 -3.44 -29.34
C GLY A 113 10.89 -2.76 -30.15
N GLY A 114 11.07 -1.56 -30.72
CA GLY A 114 10.12 -1.00 -31.69
C GLY A 114 10.75 -0.01 -32.68
N LYS A 115 10.24 0.05 -33.92
CA LYS A 115 10.79 0.83 -35.07
C LYS A 115 10.79 2.36 -34.94
N VAL A 116 10.60 2.91 -33.74
CA VAL A 116 10.81 4.33 -33.42
C VAL A 116 11.54 4.36 -32.07
N GLN A 117 12.80 4.80 -32.06
CA GLN A 117 13.57 5.03 -30.84
C GLN A 117 13.05 6.31 -30.17
N LEU A 118 11.93 6.23 -29.47
CA LEU A 118 11.54 7.29 -28.52
C LEU A 118 12.44 7.19 -27.29
N SER A 119 13.21 8.23 -27.02
CA SER A 119 13.94 8.39 -25.77
C SER A 119 12.93 8.70 -24.65
N SER A 120 12.97 7.93 -23.57
CA SER A 120 12.23 8.21 -22.33
C SER A 120 13.24 8.62 -21.26
N TYR A 121 12.84 9.43 -20.29
CA TYR A 121 13.74 9.84 -19.21
C TYR A 121 13.42 9.08 -17.93
N LYS A 122 14.45 8.72 -17.16
CA LYS A 122 14.30 8.23 -15.78
C LYS A 122 15.00 9.19 -14.83
N ARG A 123 14.35 9.48 -13.69
CA ARG A 123 14.89 10.33 -12.63
C ARG A 123 14.96 9.59 -11.31
N TYR A 124 16.08 9.77 -10.61
CA TYR A 124 16.33 9.30 -9.26
C TYR A 124 16.67 10.49 -8.38
N THR A 125 16.02 10.66 -7.24
CA THR A 125 16.06 11.92 -6.50
C THR A 125 16.25 11.73 -5.01
N TYR A 126 17.21 12.43 -4.42
CA TYR A 126 17.28 12.69 -2.98
C TYR A 126 16.69 14.05 -2.66
N PHE A 127 15.78 14.12 -1.68
CA PHE A 127 15.41 15.37 -1.05
C PHE A 127 16.11 15.49 0.30
N VAL A 128 16.80 16.61 0.52
CA VAL A 128 17.54 16.89 1.75
C VAL A 128 16.97 18.17 2.35
N GLN A 129 16.36 18.02 3.52
CA GLN A 129 15.80 19.12 4.30
C GLN A 129 16.66 19.38 5.52
N ARG A 130 16.94 20.65 5.79
CA ARG A 130 17.70 21.06 6.97
C ARG A 130 17.00 20.61 8.25
N GLY A 131 17.73 19.92 9.13
CA GLY A 131 17.24 19.43 10.42
C GLY A 131 16.49 18.09 10.37
N LYS A 132 16.34 17.48 9.20
CA LYS A 132 15.84 16.10 9.05
C LYS A 132 17.01 15.08 9.05
N PRO A 133 16.75 13.79 9.33
CA PRO A 133 17.77 12.75 9.20
C PRO A 133 18.39 12.74 7.79
N TYR A 134 19.70 12.53 7.73
CA TYR A 134 20.47 12.59 6.47
C TYR A 134 21.49 11.45 6.33
N ARG A 135 21.46 10.47 7.24
CA ARG A 135 22.41 9.34 7.28
C ARG A 135 22.43 8.57 5.96
N THR A 136 21.26 8.33 5.38
CA THR A 136 21.12 7.68 4.08
C THR A 136 21.82 8.46 2.96
N PHE A 137 21.50 9.75 2.81
CA PHE A 137 22.11 10.60 1.79
C PHE A 137 23.63 10.64 1.96
N LEU A 138 24.12 10.85 3.20
CA LEU A 138 25.53 10.88 3.51
C LEU A 138 26.22 9.57 3.12
N LYS A 139 25.70 8.41 3.55
CA LYS A 139 26.27 7.10 3.21
C LYS A 139 26.33 6.88 1.69
N ARG A 140 25.25 7.20 0.97
CA ARG A 140 25.15 6.96 -0.48
C ARG A 140 26.03 7.90 -1.29
N MET A 141 26.14 9.17 -0.89
CA MET A 141 27.08 10.10 -1.52
C MET A 141 28.52 9.71 -1.18
N MET A 142 28.79 9.20 0.02
CA MET A 142 30.12 8.66 0.37
C MET A 142 30.49 7.44 -0.49
N ASP A 143 29.53 6.60 -0.87
CA ASP A 143 29.72 5.46 -1.78
C ASP A 143 29.63 5.84 -3.27
N LEU A 144 29.29 7.09 -3.63
CA LEU A 144 29.15 7.53 -5.01
C LEU A 144 30.48 7.43 -5.77
N GLU A 145 30.44 6.76 -6.91
CA GLU A 145 31.52 6.68 -7.90
C GLU A 145 31.04 7.32 -9.21
N LEU A 146 31.76 8.33 -9.71
CA LEU A 146 31.48 8.98 -11.00
C LEU A 146 32.28 8.29 -12.12
N LYS A 147 32.01 6.99 -12.33
CA LYS A 147 32.78 6.14 -13.24
C LYS A 147 32.03 5.84 -14.54
N ASP A 148 30.82 5.34 -14.40
CA ASP A 148 29.89 4.95 -15.46
C ASP A 148 28.44 5.20 -15.00
N LEU A 149 27.48 5.21 -15.93
CA LEU A 149 26.08 5.52 -15.57
C LEU A 149 25.49 4.52 -14.56
N ASN A 150 25.91 3.26 -14.57
CA ASN A 150 25.41 2.26 -13.63
C ASN A 150 25.90 2.50 -12.19
N SER A 151 27.16 2.90 -12.02
CA SER A 151 27.75 3.24 -10.73
C SER A 151 27.06 4.45 -10.09
N ILE A 152 26.78 5.49 -10.89
CA ILE A 152 26.01 6.67 -10.47
C ILE A 152 24.58 6.25 -10.13
N ARG A 153 23.91 5.52 -11.02
CA ARG A 153 22.55 5.02 -10.79
C ARG A 153 22.46 4.19 -9.51
N SER A 154 23.46 3.38 -9.21
CA SER A 154 23.51 2.57 -7.98
C SER A 154 23.53 3.43 -6.72
N ALA A 155 24.29 4.54 -6.72
CA ALA A 155 24.31 5.50 -5.61
C ALA A 155 22.99 6.27 -5.46
N PHE A 156 22.20 6.38 -6.51
CA PHE A 156 20.84 6.96 -6.51
C PHE A 156 19.73 5.89 -6.51
N SER A 157 20.06 4.61 -6.35
CA SER A 157 19.08 3.53 -6.39
C SER A 157 18.47 3.29 -5.01
N LEU A 158 17.16 3.04 -4.98
CA LEU A 158 16.44 2.59 -3.80
C LEU A 158 16.84 1.19 -3.34
N MET A 159 17.18 0.28 -4.27
CA MET A 159 17.30 -1.15 -3.94
C MET A 159 18.30 -1.43 -2.81
N PRO A 160 19.53 -0.87 -2.81
CA PRO A 160 20.49 -1.14 -1.73
C PRO A 160 20.04 -0.61 -0.36
N LEU A 161 19.31 0.51 -0.32
CA LEU A 161 18.78 1.10 0.92
C LEU A 161 17.65 0.23 1.47
N THR A 162 16.74 -0.12 0.58
CA THR A 162 15.59 -0.96 0.83
C THR A 162 16.01 -2.35 1.34
N GLU A 163 17.00 -2.98 0.70
CA GLU A 163 17.56 -4.26 1.16
C GLU A 163 18.24 -4.19 2.54
N GLU A 164 18.94 -3.09 2.82
CA GLU A 164 19.58 -2.87 4.12
C GLU A 164 18.53 -2.75 5.22
N PHE A 165 17.51 -1.92 5.00
CA PHE A 165 16.38 -1.78 5.92
C PHE A 165 15.69 -3.12 6.19
N TYR A 166 15.48 -3.93 5.15
CA TYR A 166 14.87 -5.26 5.28
C TYR A 166 15.67 -6.18 6.16
N LYS A 167 16.98 -6.22 5.96
CA LYS A 167 17.87 -7.05 6.80
C LYS A 167 17.80 -6.59 8.25
N GLU A 168 17.78 -5.29 8.51
CA GLU A 168 17.64 -4.78 9.89
C GLU A 168 16.31 -5.17 10.54
N ILE A 169 15.19 -5.05 9.82
CA ILE A 169 13.87 -5.46 10.31
C ILE A 169 13.78 -6.99 10.50
N GLU A 170 14.37 -7.78 9.60
CA GLU A 170 14.44 -9.23 9.70
C GLU A 170 15.27 -9.66 10.92
N PHE A 171 16.43 -9.04 11.14
CA PHE A 171 17.26 -9.31 12.31
C PHE A 171 16.55 -8.91 13.61
N TRP A 172 15.86 -7.78 13.61
CA TRP A 172 15.03 -7.35 14.73
C TRP A 172 13.92 -8.36 15.03
N PHE A 173 13.21 -8.82 13.99
CA PHE A 173 12.13 -9.79 14.13
C PHE A 173 12.64 -11.12 14.71
N ALA A 174 13.73 -11.66 14.17
CA ALA A 174 14.35 -12.88 14.65
C ALA A 174 14.84 -12.73 16.11
N TRP A 175 15.43 -11.58 16.46
CA TRP A 175 15.84 -11.26 17.83
C TRP A 175 14.65 -11.23 18.80
N ALA A 176 13.57 -10.52 18.45
CA ALA A 176 12.34 -10.45 19.24
C ALA A 176 11.65 -11.82 19.37
N LEU A 177 11.68 -12.64 18.31
CA LEU A 177 11.09 -13.97 18.29
C LEU A 177 11.83 -14.93 19.22
N LYS A 178 13.16 -14.89 19.26
CA LYS A 178 14.02 -15.70 20.15
C LYS A 178 13.86 -15.36 21.63
N ARG A 179 13.54 -14.11 21.96
CA ARG A 179 13.48 -13.60 23.35
C ARG A 179 12.33 -14.21 24.18
N PRO A 180 12.60 -14.88 25.32
CA PRO A 180 11.54 -15.53 26.14
C PRO A 180 10.67 -14.54 26.94
N ASP A 181 11.16 -13.32 27.13
CA ASP A 181 10.48 -12.21 27.81
C ASP A 181 9.53 -11.42 26.91
N VAL A 182 9.48 -11.75 25.61
CA VAL A 182 8.44 -11.31 24.68
C VAL A 182 7.27 -12.28 24.73
N GLN A 183 6.14 -11.86 25.30
CA GLN A 183 4.98 -12.71 25.56
C GLN A 183 3.69 -12.02 25.10
N PHE A 184 2.86 -12.76 24.37
CA PHE A 184 1.48 -12.36 24.05
C PHE A 184 0.51 -13.34 24.72
N PRO A 185 -0.65 -12.88 25.20
CA PRO A 185 -1.59 -13.74 25.94
C PRO A 185 -2.41 -14.67 25.04
N GLY A 186 -2.42 -14.41 23.73
CA GLY A 186 -3.09 -15.23 22.73
C GLY A 186 -2.54 -14.99 21.33
N GLY A 187 -2.96 -15.84 20.39
CA GLY A 187 -2.41 -15.86 19.04
C GLY A 187 -0.98 -16.41 18.99
N LYS A 188 -0.41 -16.45 17.78
CA LYS A 188 0.97 -16.88 17.59
C LYS A 188 1.93 -15.70 17.75
N LYS A 189 3.08 -15.92 18.39
CA LYS A 189 4.04 -14.86 18.74
C LYS A 189 4.54 -14.12 17.50
N GLU A 190 4.86 -14.87 16.45
CA GLU A 190 5.30 -14.35 15.16
C GLU A 190 4.25 -13.47 14.47
N GLU A 191 2.97 -13.89 14.46
CA GLU A 191 1.88 -13.13 13.85
C GLU A 191 1.64 -11.81 14.61
N ASN A 192 1.80 -11.85 15.94
CA ASN A 192 1.71 -10.68 16.79
C ASN A 192 2.88 -9.71 16.59
N LEU A 193 4.10 -10.23 16.44
CA LEU A 193 5.29 -9.41 16.12
C LEU A 193 5.20 -8.79 14.73
N ILE A 194 4.75 -9.54 13.72
CA ILE A 194 4.50 -9.04 12.37
C ILE A 194 3.48 -7.89 12.44
N ARG A 195 2.34 -8.09 13.09
CA ARG A 195 1.31 -7.05 13.24
C ARG A 195 1.80 -5.82 13.99
N LEU A 196 2.66 -5.99 15.00
CA LEU A 196 3.32 -4.89 15.71
C LEU A 196 4.21 -4.07 14.75
N ILE A 197 5.07 -4.73 13.97
CA ILE A 197 5.92 -4.07 12.96
C ILE A 197 5.03 -3.33 11.96
N THR A 198 3.97 -3.96 11.43
CA THR A 198 3.04 -3.36 10.46
C THR A 198 2.41 -2.07 11.00
N ARG A 199 1.86 -2.11 12.22
CA ARG A 199 1.25 -0.95 12.87
C ARG A 199 2.26 0.15 13.15
N LEU A 200 3.47 -0.22 13.59
CA LEU A 200 4.52 0.73 13.92
C LEU A 200 5.02 1.47 12.67
N ILE A 201 5.25 0.76 11.56
CA ILE A 201 5.66 1.40 10.30
C ILE A 201 4.57 2.35 9.79
N PHE A 202 3.29 1.96 9.86
CA PHE A 202 2.21 2.88 9.48
C PHE A 202 2.18 4.13 10.35
N VAL A 203 2.30 3.97 11.66
CA VAL A 203 2.40 5.08 12.60
C VAL A 203 3.62 5.95 12.31
N TRP A 204 4.72 5.37 11.84
CA TRP A 204 5.88 6.11 11.40
C TRP A 204 5.59 7.02 10.21
N PHE A 205 4.85 6.54 9.20
CA PHE A 205 4.36 7.40 8.11
C PHE A 205 3.45 8.53 8.62
N LEU A 206 2.59 8.27 9.61
CA LEU A 206 1.79 9.33 10.25
C LEU A 206 2.67 10.37 10.95
N LYS A 207 3.72 9.91 11.64
CA LYS A 207 4.70 10.77 12.31
C LYS A 207 5.40 11.68 11.30
N GLU A 208 5.82 11.16 10.14
CA GLU A 208 6.48 12.00 9.13
C GLU A 208 5.52 13.03 8.52
N LYS A 209 4.22 12.70 8.42
CA LYS A 209 3.16 13.67 8.13
C LYS A 209 2.84 14.64 9.27
N SER A 210 3.59 14.61 10.38
CA SER A 210 3.35 15.43 11.58
C SER A 210 1.97 15.22 12.23
N LEU A 211 1.33 14.07 11.97
CA LEU A 211 0.06 13.67 12.56
C LEU A 211 0.24 12.88 13.87
N VAL A 212 1.45 12.36 14.12
CA VAL A 212 1.80 11.72 15.39
C VAL A 212 2.99 12.44 16.00
N PRO A 213 2.92 12.87 17.28
CA PRO A 213 4.01 13.61 17.91
C PRO A 213 5.30 12.79 18.05
N GLU A 214 6.43 13.40 17.70
CA GLU A 214 7.76 12.78 17.82
C GLU A 214 8.14 12.40 19.26
N LYS A 215 7.60 13.14 20.25
CA LYS A 215 7.80 12.86 21.68
C LYS A 215 7.41 11.44 22.09
N LEU A 216 6.49 10.81 21.36
CA LEU A 216 6.08 9.42 21.61
C LEU A 216 7.15 8.39 21.20
N PHE A 217 8.16 8.80 20.43
CA PHE A 217 9.26 7.97 19.94
C PHE A 217 10.64 8.51 20.39
N ASP A 218 10.65 9.49 21.28
CA ASP A 218 11.88 10.09 21.79
C ASP A 218 12.25 9.51 23.16
N LYS A 219 13.49 9.04 23.27
CA LYS A 219 13.96 8.32 24.45
C LYS A 219 14.04 9.26 25.66
N GLU A 220 14.50 10.49 25.48
CA GLU A 220 14.63 11.44 26.59
C GLU A 220 13.27 11.93 27.08
N SER A 221 12.35 12.21 26.15
CA SER A 221 10.97 12.59 26.44
C SER A 221 10.23 11.53 27.27
N LEU A 222 10.48 10.23 27.02
CA LEU A 222 9.77 9.14 27.67
C LEU A 222 10.31 8.76 29.06
N LYS A 223 11.57 9.08 29.40
CA LYS A 223 12.18 8.75 30.72
C LYS A 223 11.39 9.30 31.90
N GLY A 224 10.78 10.47 31.75
CA GLY A 224 9.94 11.10 32.76
C GLY A 224 8.46 10.71 32.71
N VAL A 225 8.06 9.85 31.76
CA VAL A 225 6.65 9.56 31.48
C VAL A 225 6.31 8.10 31.78
N VAL A 226 7.17 7.16 31.37
CA VAL A 226 6.92 5.71 31.50
C VAL A 226 7.79 5.12 32.60
N LYS A 227 7.17 4.40 33.54
CA LYS A 227 7.86 3.75 34.65
C LYS A 227 8.92 2.76 34.16
N ASN A 228 10.08 2.73 34.81
CA ASN A 228 11.20 1.82 34.51
C ASN A 228 11.78 1.92 33.08
N PHE A 229 11.44 2.95 32.30
CA PHE A 229 11.94 3.14 30.94
C PHE A 229 13.43 3.57 30.94
N PRO A 230 14.29 3.08 30.01
CA PRO A 230 14.02 2.19 28.87
C PRO A 230 14.33 0.71 29.14
N HIS A 231 14.38 0.27 30.41
CA HIS A 231 14.77 -1.10 30.80
C HIS A 231 13.58 -1.96 31.26
N GLY A 232 12.36 -1.40 31.18
CA GLY A 232 11.12 -2.08 31.51
C GLY A 232 10.51 -2.81 30.31
N ASN A 233 9.20 -2.97 30.35
CA ASN A 233 8.39 -3.56 29.27
C ASN A 233 7.04 -2.85 29.12
N TYR A 234 7.00 -1.56 29.46
CA TYR A 234 5.77 -0.79 29.54
C TYR A 234 5.59 0.17 28.36
N TYR A 235 6.62 0.45 27.57
CA TYR A 235 6.49 1.32 26.40
C TYR A 235 5.43 0.81 25.42
N TYR A 236 5.45 -0.49 25.10
CA TYR A 236 4.44 -1.08 24.23
C TYR A 236 3.02 -0.92 24.82
N ASN A 237 2.86 -1.18 26.13
CA ASN A 237 1.53 -1.17 26.77
C ASN A 237 0.96 0.24 27.00
N VAL A 238 1.82 1.19 27.35
CA VAL A 238 1.43 2.55 27.76
C VAL A 238 1.37 3.48 26.55
N VAL A 239 2.32 3.37 25.64
CA VAL A 239 2.42 4.27 24.49
C VAL A 239 1.78 3.64 23.26
N LEU A 240 2.32 2.53 22.75
CA LEU A 240 1.92 1.99 21.45
C LEU A 240 0.51 1.41 21.44
N GLN A 241 0.11 0.61 22.44
CA GLN A 241 -1.25 0.05 22.49
C GLN A 241 -2.32 1.16 22.63
N ASN A 242 -2.06 2.19 23.44
CA ASN A 242 -2.98 3.33 23.56
C ASN A 242 -3.01 4.19 22.28
N LEU A 243 -1.88 4.35 21.60
CA LEU A 243 -1.82 4.99 20.28
C LEU A 243 -2.67 4.22 19.26
N PHE A 244 -2.49 2.90 19.18
CA PHE A 244 -3.20 2.05 18.23
C PHE A 244 -4.71 2.04 18.54
N PHE A 245 -5.09 1.60 19.73
CA PHE A 245 -6.48 1.22 19.99
C PHE A 245 -7.32 2.34 20.60
N ALA A 246 -6.73 3.20 21.41
CA ALA A 246 -7.44 4.24 22.13
C ALA A 246 -7.36 5.63 21.47
N THR A 247 -6.50 5.78 20.45
CA THR A 247 -6.25 7.07 19.79
C THR A 247 -6.59 7.03 18.30
N LEU A 248 -5.88 6.21 17.52
CA LEU A 248 -6.09 6.12 16.06
C LEU A 248 -7.46 5.50 15.70
N ASN A 249 -8.01 4.70 16.62
CA ASN A 249 -9.31 4.06 16.51
C ASN A 249 -10.40 4.73 17.39
N ARG A 250 -10.21 5.99 17.78
CA ARG A 250 -11.23 6.76 18.52
C ARG A 250 -11.24 8.26 18.21
N PRO A 251 -12.41 8.87 17.93
CA PRO A 251 -12.52 10.31 17.72
C PRO A 251 -11.91 11.13 18.86
N GLN A 252 -11.26 12.26 18.55
CA GLN A 252 -10.53 13.09 19.52
C GLN A 252 -11.38 13.48 20.73
N GLY A 253 -12.62 13.92 20.50
CA GLY A 253 -13.55 14.34 21.56
C GLY A 253 -14.10 13.20 22.42
N GLU A 254 -13.96 11.94 22.00
CA GLU A 254 -14.48 10.78 22.73
C GLU A 254 -13.41 10.06 23.56
N ARG A 255 -12.13 10.47 23.46
CA ARG A 255 -11.01 9.80 24.13
C ARG A 255 -11.15 9.89 25.65
N GLY A 256 -10.76 8.82 26.32
CA GLY A 256 -10.85 8.74 27.77
C GLY A 256 -10.22 7.48 28.32
N TRP A 257 -10.26 7.36 29.65
CA TRP A 257 -9.57 6.32 30.41
C TRP A 257 -10.53 5.23 30.90
N ALA A 258 -10.07 3.99 30.82
CA ALA A 258 -10.65 2.86 31.53
C ALA A 258 -9.88 2.62 32.83
N TYR A 259 -10.12 3.44 33.86
CA TYR A 259 -9.42 3.34 35.15
C TYR A 259 -9.70 2.04 35.91
N LYS A 260 -8.70 1.49 36.59
CA LYS A 260 -8.84 0.34 37.49
C LYS A 260 -9.49 0.74 38.83
N LYS A 261 -10.81 0.99 38.81
CA LYS A 261 -11.62 1.38 40.00
C LYS A 261 -12.50 0.24 40.51
N ASP A 262 -13.43 0.51 41.42
CA ASP A 262 -14.38 -0.48 41.96
C ASP A 262 -15.33 -1.06 40.90
N PHE A 263 -15.88 -2.26 41.18
CA PHE A 263 -16.70 -3.06 40.25
C PHE A 263 -17.84 -2.27 39.59
N LEU A 264 -18.56 -1.43 40.35
CA LEU A 264 -19.67 -0.61 39.85
C LEU A 264 -19.24 0.41 38.78
N GLN A 265 -18.02 0.96 38.89
CA GLN A 265 -17.48 1.92 37.93
C GLN A 265 -16.83 1.23 36.72
N ASN A 266 -16.30 0.02 36.90
CA ASN A 266 -15.75 -0.78 35.81
C ASN A 266 -16.81 -1.40 34.88
N ARG A 267 -18.06 -1.55 35.34
CA ARG A 267 -19.13 -2.17 34.55
C ARG A 267 -19.39 -1.43 33.23
N ASN A 268 -19.28 -0.11 33.24
CA ASN A 268 -19.54 0.72 32.05
C ASN A 268 -18.38 0.70 31.03
N HIS A 269 -17.19 0.22 31.43
CA HIS A 269 -16.01 0.12 30.56
C HIS A 269 -15.61 -1.34 30.25
N PHE A 270 -16.39 -2.30 30.74
CA PHE A 270 -16.16 -3.72 30.49
C PHE A 270 -16.29 -4.00 28.98
N GLY A 271 -15.29 -4.68 28.40
CA GLY A 271 -15.23 -4.95 26.96
C GLY A 271 -14.85 -3.77 26.06
N VAL A 272 -14.75 -2.53 26.56
CA VAL A 272 -14.47 -1.35 25.71
C VAL A 272 -12.99 -1.24 25.34
N LYS A 273 -12.58 -1.80 24.20
CA LYS A 273 -11.16 -1.87 23.75
C LYS A 273 -10.60 -0.60 23.12
N THR A 274 -11.30 0.54 23.23
CA THR A 274 -10.89 1.82 22.64
C THR A 274 -10.64 2.93 23.67
N LEU A 275 -10.46 2.58 24.94
CA LEU A 275 -10.13 3.53 26.00
C LEU A 275 -8.69 3.35 26.48
N PHE A 276 -8.07 4.45 26.92
CA PHE A 276 -6.73 4.46 27.47
C PHE A 276 -6.65 3.58 28.73
N ARG A 277 -5.54 2.87 28.90
CA ARG A 277 -5.31 1.91 29.98
C ARG A 277 -3.86 1.92 30.42
N ASN A 278 -3.60 1.27 31.55
CA ASN A 278 -2.27 1.07 32.15
C ASN A 278 -1.71 2.36 32.77
N GLU A 279 -2.58 3.15 33.38
CA GLU A 279 -2.24 4.36 34.14
C GLU A 279 -1.25 4.09 35.28
N ASP A 280 -1.27 2.89 35.86
CA ASP A 280 -0.39 2.45 36.96
C ASP A 280 1.11 2.48 36.58
N PHE A 281 1.43 2.59 35.29
CA PHE A 281 2.80 2.63 34.76
C PHE A 281 3.21 4.03 34.25
N LEU A 282 2.38 5.05 34.48
CA LEU A 282 2.73 6.44 34.22
C LEU A 282 3.49 7.07 35.40
N LEU A 283 4.37 8.01 35.08
CA LEU A 283 5.07 8.88 36.04
C LEU A 283 4.47 10.30 36.08
N ILE A 284 3.61 10.62 35.11
CA ILE A 284 2.89 11.90 35.00
C ILE A 284 1.38 11.68 35.21
N ASP A 285 0.63 12.78 35.36
CA ASP A 285 -0.82 12.70 35.50
C ASP A 285 -1.47 12.07 34.23
N PRO A 286 -2.46 11.18 34.36
CA PRO A 286 -3.14 10.58 33.21
C PRO A 286 -3.77 11.58 32.23
N GLN A 287 -4.16 12.78 32.66
CA GLN A 287 -4.65 13.84 31.78
C GLN A 287 -3.50 14.52 31.02
N GLU A 288 -2.38 14.78 31.69
CA GLU A 288 -1.16 15.25 31.01
C GLU A 288 -0.69 14.25 29.95
N PHE A 289 -0.79 12.95 30.23
CA PHE A 289 -0.49 11.91 29.25
C PHE A 289 -1.47 11.91 28.08
N LEU A 290 -2.78 12.05 28.34
CA LEU A 290 -3.80 12.10 27.28
C LEU A 290 -3.57 13.28 26.33
N GLU A 291 -3.08 14.41 26.85
CA GLU A 291 -2.77 15.60 26.06
C GLU A 291 -1.66 15.34 25.02
N LEU A 292 -0.72 14.44 25.30
CA LEU A 292 0.31 14.01 24.33
C LEU A 292 -0.29 13.40 23.06
N PHE A 293 -1.52 12.89 23.13
CA PHE A 293 -2.22 12.26 22.00
C PHE A 293 -3.28 13.17 21.39
N ARG A 294 -3.51 14.38 21.92
CA ARG A 294 -4.59 15.26 21.48
C ARG A 294 -4.49 15.58 19.99
N GLU A 295 -3.28 15.89 19.51
CA GLU A 295 -2.98 16.16 18.11
C GLU A 295 -2.91 14.91 17.22
N VAL A 296 -3.21 13.71 17.72
CA VAL A 296 -3.28 12.53 16.84
C VAL A 296 -4.67 12.45 16.23
N PRO A 297 -4.83 12.34 14.90
CA PRO A 297 -6.15 12.21 14.29
C PRO A 297 -6.75 10.81 14.49
N PHE A 298 -8.06 10.72 14.39
CA PHE A 298 -8.80 9.48 14.18
C PHE A 298 -8.67 9.04 12.73
N VAL A 299 -8.21 7.81 12.50
CA VAL A 299 -7.96 7.26 11.16
C VAL A 299 -8.96 6.14 10.80
N ASN A 300 -9.73 5.65 11.79
CA ASN A 300 -10.63 4.48 11.75
C ASN A 300 -9.97 3.15 12.17
N GLY A 301 -10.82 2.20 12.53
CA GLY A 301 -10.47 0.95 13.19
C GLY A 301 -10.00 -0.16 12.30
N GLY A 302 -9.54 0.10 11.07
CA GLY A 302 -8.93 -0.88 10.17
C GLY A 302 -7.77 -1.68 10.81
N LEU A 303 -6.55 -1.36 10.39
CA LEU A 303 -5.33 -1.91 10.98
C LEU A 303 -5.28 -1.83 12.53
N PHE A 304 -5.95 -0.82 13.09
CA PHE A 304 -5.98 -0.49 14.51
C PHE A 304 -7.19 -1.05 15.27
N GLU A 305 -7.94 -2.01 14.71
CA GLU A 305 -8.91 -2.77 15.52
C GLU A 305 -8.15 -3.60 16.54
N CYS A 306 -8.60 -3.56 17.79
CA CYS A 306 -8.10 -4.45 18.82
C CYS A 306 -8.70 -5.83 18.61
N LEU A 307 -7.85 -6.84 18.44
CA LEU A 307 -8.25 -8.23 18.19
C LEU A 307 -8.52 -9.03 19.47
N ASP A 308 -8.68 -8.34 20.60
CA ASP A 308 -9.00 -8.98 21.88
C ASP A 308 -10.51 -9.24 21.99
N GLU A 309 -10.88 -10.51 22.11
CA GLU A 309 -12.23 -10.98 22.41
C GLU A 309 -12.36 -11.45 23.87
N ASP A 310 -13.58 -11.81 24.30
CA ASP A 310 -13.86 -12.21 25.69
C ASP A 310 -13.00 -13.39 26.17
N LYS A 311 -12.68 -14.32 25.27
CA LYS A 311 -11.92 -15.56 25.57
C LYS A 311 -10.48 -15.55 25.07
N GLN A 312 -10.11 -14.62 24.19
CA GLN A 312 -8.83 -14.62 23.51
C GLN A 312 -8.25 -13.21 23.43
N TYR A 313 -7.04 -13.02 23.96
CA TYR A 313 -6.39 -11.70 24.03
C TYR A 313 -5.19 -11.69 23.09
N ILE A 314 -5.45 -11.52 21.80
CA ILE A 314 -4.43 -11.57 20.73
C ILE A 314 -3.47 -10.37 20.85
N ASP A 315 -4.01 -9.17 21.05
CA ASP A 315 -3.22 -7.95 21.20
C ASP A 315 -2.79 -7.73 22.65
N GLY A 316 -3.49 -8.34 23.61
CA GLY A 316 -3.19 -8.23 25.03
C GLY A 316 -3.34 -6.82 25.55
N PHE A 317 -4.33 -6.07 25.04
CA PHE A 317 -4.66 -4.72 25.48
C PHE A 317 -5.57 -4.82 26.71
N SER A 318 -4.98 -5.24 27.83
CA SER A 318 -5.71 -5.53 29.07
C SER A 318 -5.03 -4.94 30.30
N ARG A 319 -5.84 -4.58 31.30
CA ARG A 319 -5.40 -4.14 32.63
C ARG A 319 -5.05 -5.32 33.53
N GLU A 320 -5.52 -6.52 33.18
CA GLU A 320 -5.17 -7.75 33.88
C GLU A 320 -3.79 -8.24 33.42
N GLU A 321 -2.87 -8.39 34.36
CA GLU A 321 -1.48 -8.75 34.07
C GLU A 321 -1.35 -10.05 33.28
N LYS A 322 -2.15 -11.08 33.60
CA LYS A 322 -2.14 -12.38 32.90
C LYS A 322 -2.62 -12.30 31.45
N LYS A 323 -3.37 -11.25 31.11
CA LYS A 323 -3.96 -11.01 29.78
C LYS A 323 -3.28 -9.85 29.06
N ARG A 324 -2.15 -9.37 29.56
CA ARG A 324 -1.41 -8.24 29.00
C ARG A 324 -0.19 -8.75 28.24
N ALA A 325 0.03 -8.20 27.04
CA ALA A 325 1.25 -8.46 26.29
C ALA A 325 2.47 -7.86 27.00
N LYS A 326 3.61 -8.56 26.98
CA LYS A 326 4.87 -8.13 27.57
C LYS A 326 5.90 -8.04 26.44
N VAL A 327 6.39 -6.83 26.16
CA VAL A 327 7.39 -6.58 25.14
C VAL A 327 8.45 -5.64 25.74
N PRO A 328 9.71 -6.08 25.90
CA PRO A 328 10.77 -5.27 26.50
C PRO A 328 11.01 -3.95 25.76
N ASP A 329 11.23 -2.87 26.51
CA ASP A 329 11.48 -1.53 25.98
C ASP A 329 12.79 -1.47 25.15
N GLU A 330 13.74 -2.35 25.46
CA GLU A 330 15.00 -2.52 24.72
C GLU A 330 14.78 -2.86 23.25
N LEU A 331 13.74 -3.63 22.92
CA LEU A 331 13.42 -3.92 21.52
C LEU A 331 13.06 -2.66 20.74
N PHE A 332 12.73 -1.56 21.39
CA PHE A 332 12.41 -0.30 20.73
C PHE A 332 13.58 0.69 20.74
N PHE A 333 14.37 0.73 21.82
CA PHE A 333 15.34 1.81 22.05
C PHE A 333 16.78 1.37 22.32
N SER A 334 17.11 0.07 22.21
CA SER A 334 18.49 -0.39 22.41
C SER A 334 19.43 0.21 21.38
N GLN A 335 20.64 0.51 21.84
CA GLN A 335 21.76 0.76 20.94
C GLN A 335 22.15 -0.52 20.20
N GLU A 336 23.04 -0.39 19.22
CA GLU A 336 23.55 -1.54 18.48
C GLU A 336 24.25 -2.54 19.41
N ILE A 337 23.81 -3.80 19.38
CA ILE A 337 24.39 -4.93 20.10
C ILE A 337 24.62 -6.10 19.15
N GLU A 338 25.57 -6.97 19.47
CA GLU A 338 25.79 -8.21 18.74
C GLU A 338 24.89 -9.32 19.29
N GLU A 339 24.16 -10.00 18.40
CA GLU A 339 23.27 -11.11 18.73
C GLU A 339 23.53 -12.33 17.85
N ASP A 340 23.36 -13.51 18.45
CA ASP A 340 23.45 -14.78 17.75
C ASP A 340 22.06 -15.23 17.29
N LEU A 341 21.83 -15.19 15.98
CA LEU A 341 20.58 -15.61 15.33
C LEU A 341 20.72 -16.95 14.61
N SER A 342 21.76 -17.74 14.93
CA SER A 342 22.06 -18.98 14.20
C SER A 342 20.91 -19.99 14.22
N GLU A 343 20.14 -20.04 15.31
CA GLU A 343 18.97 -20.91 15.43
C GLU A 343 17.87 -20.57 14.42
N PHE A 344 17.58 -19.28 14.24
CA PHE A 344 16.56 -18.81 13.29
C PHE A 344 16.94 -19.14 11.84
N TYR A 345 18.23 -19.00 11.51
CA TYR A 345 18.73 -19.21 10.15
C TYR A 345 19.19 -20.65 9.85
N GLY A 346 19.26 -21.53 10.86
CA GLY A 346 19.80 -22.89 10.72
C GLY A 346 21.30 -22.94 10.38
N GLN A 347 22.02 -21.82 10.49
CA GLN A 347 23.45 -21.71 10.17
C GLN A 347 24.12 -20.64 11.05
N LYS A 348 25.44 -20.73 11.26
CA LYS A 348 26.19 -19.76 12.06
C LYS A 348 25.97 -18.34 11.54
N LYS A 349 25.31 -17.49 12.34
CA LYS A 349 24.94 -16.13 11.96
C LYS A 349 24.88 -15.22 13.20
N LYS A 350 26.00 -14.51 13.43
CA LYS A 350 26.08 -13.38 14.35
C LYS A 350 25.82 -12.10 13.59
N VAL A 351 24.92 -11.28 14.10
CA VAL A 351 24.53 -10.02 13.46
C VAL A 351 24.44 -8.91 14.48
N LYS A 352 24.44 -7.67 14.00
CA LYS A 352 24.16 -6.49 14.80
C LYS A 352 22.66 -6.23 14.79
N VAL A 353 22.08 -6.00 15.98
CA VAL A 353 20.67 -5.62 16.15
C VAL A 353 20.58 -4.39 17.02
N ARG A 354 19.49 -3.63 16.86
CA ARG A 354 19.20 -2.42 17.63
C ARG A 354 17.69 -2.22 17.74
N GLY A 355 17.27 -1.31 18.61
CA GLY A 355 15.85 -1.03 18.81
C GLY A 355 15.15 -0.54 17.56
N ILE A 356 13.92 -1.02 17.29
CA ILE A 356 13.22 -0.71 16.04
C ILE A 356 12.97 0.78 15.84
N ILE A 357 12.78 1.57 16.90
CA ILE A 357 12.63 3.04 16.77
C ILE A 357 13.94 3.67 16.28
N ASN A 358 15.09 3.15 16.72
CA ASN A 358 16.39 3.62 16.23
C ASN A 358 16.61 3.21 14.76
N ILE A 359 16.11 2.04 14.35
CA ILE A 359 16.10 1.65 12.92
C ILE A 359 15.27 2.67 12.14
N LEU A 360 14.00 2.88 12.51
CA LEU A 360 13.09 3.76 11.74
C LEU A 360 13.59 5.21 11.64
N LYS A 361 14.24 5.75 12.69
CA LYS A 361 14.82 7.11 12.73
C LYS A 361 15.93 7.36 11.71
N ASP A 362 16.67 6.31 11.35
CA ASP A 362 17.86 6.44 10.51
C ASP A 362 17.57 6.47 9.01
N TYR A 363 16.33 6.19 8.63
CA TYR A 363 15.89 6.16 7.24
C TYR A 363 14.98 7.34 6.93
N ASN A 364 15.09 7.83 5.70
CA ASN A 364 14.17 8.80 5.15
C ASN A 364 12.93 8.07 4.65
N TRP A 365 11.76 8.61 4.97
CA TRP A 365 10.48 8.04 4.59
C TRP A 365 9.76 9.04 3.71
N THR A 366 9.17 8.54 2.63
CA THR A 366 8.26 9.32 1.80
C THR A 366 6.93 8.60 1.84
N ALA A 367 5.87 9.32 2.15
CA ALA A 367 4.57 8.69 2.10
C ALA A 367 4.20 8.42 0.61
N ASP A 368 4.67 9.24 -0.33
CA ASP A 368 4.36 9.14 -1.76
C ASP A 368 4.99 7.90 -2.42
N GLU A 369 4.20 6.98 -2.98
CA GLU A 369 4.75 5.86 -3.75
C GLU A 369 5.35 6.41 -5.06
N SER A 370 6.63 6.12 -5.29
CA SER A 370 7.36 6.55 -6.50
C SER A 370 6.66 6.11 -7.80
N SER A 371 6.91 6.78 -8.92
CA SER A 371 6.49 6.26 -10.24
C SER A 371 7.67 5.51 -10.89
N PRO A 372 7.44 4.66 -11.92
CA PRO A 372 8.55 3.97 -12.60
C PRO A 372 9.57 4.90 -13.28
N ILE A 373 9.19 6.16 -13.52
CA ILE A 373 10.03 7.18 -14.18
C ILE A 373 10.60 8.21 -13.21
N ASP A 374 10.01 8.36 -12.03
CA ASP A 374 10.40 9.33 -11.00
C ASP A 374 10.49 8.65 -9.64
N ILE A 375 11.72 8.33 -9.26
CA ILE A 375 12.06 7.52 -8.10
C ILE A 375 12.68 8.43 -7.04
N GLU A 376 11.97 8.65 -5.94
CA GLU A 376 12.52 9.32 -4.75
C GLU A 376 13.24 8.29 -3.88
N VAL A 377 14.49 8.58 -3.49
CA VAL A 377 15.33 7.68 -2.71
C VAL A 377 14.96 7.77 -1.22
N SER A 378 13.75 7.34 -0.89
CA SER A 378 13.18 7.25 0.45
C SER A 378 12.34 5.97 0.59
N LEU A 379 12.11 5.52 1.82
CA LEU A 379 11.24 4.38 2.11
C LEU A 379 9.78 4.77 1.85
N ASP A 380 9.16 4.11 0.87
CA ASP A 380 7.77 4.34 0.47
C ASP A 380 6.82 3.21 0.94
N PRO A 381 5.50 3.32 0.80
CA PRO A 381 4.57 2.27 1.22
C PRO A 381 4.72 0.94 0.48
N GLU A 382 5.29 0.91 -0.73
CA GLU A 382 5.53 -0.33 -1.49
C GLU A 382 6.49 -1.25 -0.73
N LEU A 383 7.46 -0.64 -0.04
CA LEU A 383 8.42 -1.27 0.83
C LEU A 383 7.80 -2.28 1.82
N LEU A 384 6.62 -1.97 2.36
CA LEU A 384 5.91 -2.84 3.29
C LEU A 384 5.68 -4.23 2.68
N GLY A 385 5.23 -4.30 1.42
CA GLY A 385 4.96 -5.55 0.72
C GLY A 385 6.17 -6.49 0.76
N HIS A 386 7.33 -5.95 0.39
CA HIS A 386 8.59 -6.66 0.37
C HIS A 386 9.09 -7.11 1.74
N ILE A 387 9.03 -6.25 2.77
CA ILE A 387 9.43 -6.63 4.15
C ILE A 387 8.70 -7.89 4.53
N PHE A 388 7.37 -7.86 4.38
CA PHE A 388 6.55 -8.95 4.86
C PHE A 388 6.66 -10.19 3.99
N GLU A 389 6.78 -10.06 2.67
CA GLU A 389 7.08 -11.19 1.80
C GLU A 389 8.41 -11.86 2.19
N ASN A 390 9.44 -11.08 2.53
CA ASN A 390 10.72 -11.60 3.00
C ASN A 390 10.65 -12.21 4.41
N LEU A 391 9.95 -11.56 5.36
CA LEU A 391 9.72 -12.11 6.70
C LEU A 391 8.94 -13.43 6.63
N LEU A 392 7.88 -13.49 5.81
CA LEU A 392 7.13 -14.72 5.55
C LEU A 392 7.98 -15.77 4.83
N ALA A 393 8.83 -15.35 3.89
CA ALA A 393 9.77 -16.25 3.22
C ALA A 393 10.81 -16.85 4.19
N SER A 394 11.17 -16.14 5.24
CA SER A 394 12.10 -16.64 6.27
C SER A 394 11.44 -17.61 7.26
N TYR A 395 10.10 -17.61 7.36
CA TYR A 395 9.37 -18.31 8.41
C TYR A 395 8.29 -19.25 7.88
N ASN A 396 8.55 -20.57 7.93
CA ASN A 396 7.58 -21.61 7.63
C ASN A 396 7.52 -22.60 8.80
N GLN A 397 6.39 -22.64 9.52
CA GLN A 397 6.24 -23.47 10.73
C GLN A 397 6.39 -24.97 10.47
N GLU A 398 6.11 -25.43 9.25
CA GLU A 398 6.11 -26.86 8.95
C GLU A 398 7.48 -27.43 8.54
N THR A 399 8.42 -26.61 8.06
CA THR A 399 9.55 -27.15 7.29
C THR A 399 10.94 -26.63 7.67
N GLN A 400 11.08 -25.68 8.61
CA GLN A 400 12.37 -25.05 8.97
C GLN A 400 13.25 -24.73 7.75
N SER A 401 12.63 -24.37 6.62
CA SER A 401 13.30 -24.07 5.36
C SER A 401 12.63 -22.87 4.71
N THR A 402 13.42 -22.04 4.02
CA THR A 402 12.98 -20.82 3.35
C THR A 402 11.71 -21.06 2.53
N ALA A 403 10.60 -20.43 2.94
CA ALA A 403 9.22 -20.64 2.48
C ALA A 403 8.97 -20.29 1.00
N ARG A 404 9.94 -19.69 0.29
CA ARG A 404 9.80 -19.29 -1.13
C ARG A 404 9.30 -20.44 -2.02
N LYS A 405 9.69 -21.69 -1.74
CA LYS A 405 9.27 -22.85 -2.54
C LYS A 405 7.86 -23.37 -2.25
N SER A 406 7.29 -23.10 -1.06
CA SER A 406 6.00 -23.70 -0.65
C SER A 406 4.80 -22.79 -0.89
N THR A 407 4.97 -21.47 -0.76
CA THR A 407 3.89 -20.50 -1.03
C THR A 407 3.92 -20.03 -2.49
N GLY A 408 5.08 -20.07 -3.15
CA GLY A 408 5.24 -19.57 -4.52
C GLY A 408 5.08 -18.04 -4.63
N SER A 409 5.14 -17.31 -3.51
CA SER A 409 5.00 -15.86 -3.45
C SER A 409 6.29 -15.19 -3.92
N TYR A 410 6.23 -14.50 -5.07
CA TYR A 410 7.34 -13.72 -5.61
C TYR A 410 6.89 -12.28 -5.83
N TYR A 411 7.67 -11.34 -5.32
CA TYR A 411 7.52 -9.93 -5.65
C TYR A 411 7.57 -9.73 -7.16
N THR A 412 6.65 -8.92 -7.67
CA THR A 412 6.62 -8.52 -9.07
C THR A 412 7.24 -7.13 -9.20
N PRO A 413 8.34 -6.97 -9.96
CA PRO A 413 8.95 -5.66 -10.20
C PRO A 413 7.98 -4.63 -10.73
N LYS A 414 8.08 -3.40 -10.23
CA LYS A 414 7.20 -2.28 -10.56
C LYS A 414 7.07 -2.03 -12.07
N GLU A 415 8.16 -2.14 -12.82
CA GLU A 415 8.17 -1.98 -14.27
C GLU A 415 7.35 -3.06 -14.98
N ILE A 416 7.36 -4.29 -14.45
CA ILE A 416 6.55 -5.39 -14.98
C ILE A 416 5.07 -5.17 -14.64
N VAL A 417 4.78 -4.73 -13.41
CA VAL A 417 3.41 -4.38 -13.00
C VAL A 417 2.86 -3.27 -13.90
N ASP A 418 3.61 -2.18 -14.07
CA ASP A 418 3.20 -1.02 -14.87
C ASP A 418 2.95 -1.41 -16.33
N PHE A 419 3.85 -2.18 -16.93
CA PHE A 419 3.70 -2.71 -18.29
C PHE A 419 2.43 -3.56 -18.43
N MET A 420 2.23 -4.55 -17.55
CA MET A 420 1.07 -5.44 -17.63
C MET A 420 -0.26 -4.71 -17.42
N VAL A 421 -0.29 -3.76 -16.50
CA VAL A 421 -1.46 -2.91 -16.26
C VAL A 421 -1.74 -2.04 -17.49
N GLU A 422 -0.72 -1.43 -18.08
CA GLU A 422 -0.86 -0.60 -19.28
C GLU A 422 -1.40 -1.40 -20.47
N GLU A 423 -0.87 -2.60 -20.75
CA GLU A 423 -1.39 -3.45 -21.82
C GLU A 423 -2.82 -3.91 -21.56
N ALA A 424 -3.15 -4.31 -20.32
CA ALA A 424 -4.50 -4.72 -19.97
C ALA A 424 -5.52 -3.57 -20.10
N LEU A 425 -5.17 -2.36 -19.65
CA LEU A 425 -6.02 -1.18 -19.80
C LEU A 425 -6.13 -0.73 -21.27
N THR A 426 -5.06 -0.86 -22.05
CA THR A 426 -5.06 -0.53 -23.48
C THR A 426 -6.08 -1.37 -24.22
N GLU A 427 -6.05 -2.69 -24.06
CA GLU A 427 -7.03 -3.58 -24.71
C GLU A 427 -8.45 -3.35 -24.19
N TYR A 428 -8.62 -3.04 -22.91
CA TYR A 428 -9.93 -2.74 -22.32
C TYR A 428 -10.53 -1.47 -22.95
N PHE A 429 -9.75 -0.39 -23.01
CA PHE A 429 -10.22 0.86 -23.59
C PHE A 429 -10.45 0.73 -25.09
N LYS A 430 -9.65 -0.04 -25.83
CA LYS A 430 -9.90 -0.31 -27.26
C LYS A 430 -11.27 -0.95 -27.43
N GLU A 431 -11.58 -1.97 -26.65
CA GLU A 431 -12.85 -2.68 -26.77
C GLU A 431 -14.05 -1.83 -26.32
N LYS A 432 -13.91 -1.04 -25.25
CA LYS A 432 -15.01 -0.22 -24.70
C LYS A 432 -15.27 1.07 -25.47
N THR A 433 -14.22 1.78 -25.86
CA THR A 433 -14.32 3.12 -26.46
C THR A 433 -14.32 3.09 -27.99
N LYS A 434 -13.82 1.99 -28.57
CA LYS A 434 -13.57 1.85 -30.02
C LYS A 434 -12.62 2.92 -30.58
N LEU A 435 -11.78 3.50 -29.73
CA LEU A 435 -10.77 4.48 -30.13
C LEU A 435 -9.51 3.79 -30.67
N PRO A 436 -8.73 4.48 -31.53
CA PRO A 436 -7.43 4.01 -31.96
C PRO A 436 -6.47 3.78 -30.78
N GLU A 437 -5.64 2.75 -30.88
CA GLU A 437 -4.67 2.38 -29.84
C GLU A 437 -3.68 3.51 -29.52
N GLU A 438 -3.26 4.30 -30.52
CA GLU A 438 -2.35 5.43 -30.33
C GLU A 438 -2.91 6.49 -29.37
N LYS A 439 -4.20 6.84 -29.53
CA LYS A 439 -4.89 7.78 -28.65
C LYS A 439 -4.96 7.24 -27.22
N ILE A 440 -5.26 5.95 -27.07
CA ILE A 440 -5.34 5.29 -25.75
C ILE A 440 -3.96 5.26 -25.08
N ARG A 441 -2.92 4.88 -25.81
CA ARG A 441 -1.55 4.86 -25.30
C ARG A 441 -1.05 6.25 -24.95
N SER A 442 -1.47 7.29 -25.67
CA SER A 442 -1.15 8.68 -25.29
C SER A 442 -1.69 9.05 -23.91
N VAL A 443 -2.83 8.49 -23.48
CA VAL A 443 -3.42 8.73 -22.15
C VAL A 443 -2.69 7.95 -21.06
N LEU A 444 -2.38 6.68 -21.34
CA LEU A 444 -1.78 5.75 -20.37
C LEU A 444 -0.27 5.98 -20.20
N SER A 445 0.40 6.46 -21.24
CA SER A 445 1.83 6.73 -21.23
C SER A 445 2.16 7.88 -20.28
N TYR A 446 3.28 7.71 -19.57
CA TYR A 446 3.90 8.81 -18.84
C TYR A 446 4.70 9.77 -19.75
N SER A 447 4.87 9.43 -21.04
CA SER A 447 5.45 10.33 -22.04
C SER A 447 4.49 11.46 -22.40
N GLU A 448 5.08 12.58 -22.81
CA GLU A 448 4.35 13.83 -23.09
C GLU A 448 3.80 13.92 -24.51
N ASP A 449 3.79 12.82 -25.28
CA ASP A 449 3.17 12.79 -26.61
C ASP A 449 1.66 13.06 -26.45
N GLN A 450 1.28 14.33 -26.56
CA GLN A 450 -0.10 14.76 -26.52
C GLN A 450 -0.68 14.57 -27.91
N GLN A 451 -1.46 13.52 -28.09
CA GLN A 451 -2.47 13.53 -29.14
C GLN A 451 -3.68 14.30 -28.62
N ASP A 452 -4.19 15.23 -29.42
CA ASP A 452 -5.41 15.95 -29.10
C ASP A 452 -6.60 14.98 -29.03
N LEU A 453 -7.16 14.83 -27.84
CA LEU A 453 -8.42 14.14 -27.60
C LEU A 453 -9.56 15.15 -27.66
N THR A 454 -10.58 14.85 -28.44
CA THR A 454 -11.83 15.62 -28.41
C THR A 454 -12.57 15.41 -27.09
N GLU A 455 -13.44 16.33 -26.69
CA GLU A 455 -14.22 16.20 -25.44
C GLU A 455 -15.07 14.91 -25.41
N GLU A 456 -15.61 14.48 -26.56
CA GLU A 456 -16.35 13.21 -26.65
C GLU A 456 -15.44 11.99 -26.39
N GLU A 457 -14.20 12.02 -26.89
CA GLU A 457 -13.22 10.95 -26.66
C GLU A 457 -12.77 10.91 -25.20
N LYS A 458 -12.54 12.07 -24.59
CA LYS A 458 -12.25 12.19 -23.16
C LYS A 458 -13.37 11.60 -22.33
N GLU A 459 -14.63 11.96 -22.62
CA GLU A 459 -15.79 11.45 -21.90
C GLU A 459 -15.94 9.92 -22.04
N LYS A 460 -15.71 9.36 -23.24
CA LYS A 460 -15.72 7.91 -23.46
C LYS A 460 -14.68 7.19 -22.61
N ILE A 461 -13.46 7.72 -22.54
CA ILE A 461 -12.39 7.14 -21.73
C ILE A 461 -12.73 7.26 -20.23
N LEU A 462 -13.22 8.40 -19.77
CA LEU A 462 -13.62 8.63 -18.37
C LEU A 462 -14.75 7.70 -17.92
N ARG A 463 -15.75 7.47 -18.77
CA ARG A 463 -16.82 6.49 -18.50
C ARG A 463 -16.27 5.08 -18.42
N ALA A 464 -15.36 4.71 -19.33
CA ALA A 464 -14.70 3.41 -19.26
C ALA A 464 -13.88 3.25 -17.96
N ILE A 465 -13.21 4.31 -17.48
CA ILE A 465 -12.51 4.32 -16.20
C ILE A 465 -13.49 4.12 -15.01
N ASP A 466 -14.66 4.78 -15.00
CA ASP A 466 -15.65 4.61 -13.91
C ASP A 466 -16.28 3.21 -13.84
N GLU A 467 -16.35 2.52 -14.99
CA GLU A 467 -17.05 1.25 -15.13
C GLU A 467 -16.15 0.01 -15.01
N VAL A 468 -14.84 0.15 -15.21
CA VAL A 468 -13.91 -0.98 -15.23
C VAL A 468 -13.91 -1.71 -13.88
N LYS A 469 -13.99 -3.05 -13.91
CA LYS A 469 -13.78 -3.91 -12.74
C LYS A 469 -12.52 -4.75 -12.94
N ILE A 470 -11.54 -4.56 -12.06
CA ILE A 470 -10.22 -5.20 -12.08
C ILE A 470 -10.07 -6.05 -10.83
N ILE A 471 -9.75 -7.34 -10.99
CA ILE A 471 -9.47 -8.23 -9.86
C ILE A 471 -8.09 -8.86 -9.97
N ASP A 472 -7.39 -8.89 -8.83
CA ASP A 472 -6.25 -9.79 -8.61
C ASP A 472 -6.65 -10.96 -7.69
N PRO A 473 -6.79 -12.18 -8.21
CA PRO A 473 -7.21 -13.35 -7.42
C PRO A 473 -6.10 -13.95 -6.55
N ALA A 474 -4.88 -13.45 -6.62
CA ALA A 474 -3.75 -13.83 -5.77
C ALA A 474 -2.93 -12.57 -5.45
N VAL A 475 -3.59 -11.62 -4.79
CA VAL A 475 -3.16 -10.22 -4.72
C VAL A 475 -1.83 -9.98 -4.02
N GLY A 476 -1.41 -10.89 -3.14
CA GLY A 476 -0.21 -10.71 -2.33
C GLY A 476 -0.24 -9.38 -1.59
N SER A 477 0.86 -8.63 -1.67
CA SER A 477 1.00 -7.30 -1.07
C SER A 477 0.29 -6.17 -1.82
N GLY A 478 -0.47 -6.45 -2.89
CA GLY A 478 -1.27 -5.45 -3.61
C GLY A 478 -0.59 -4.78 -4.80
N ALA A 479 0.47 -5.39 -5.36
CA ALA A 479 1.24 -4.79 -6.46
C ALA A 479 0.39 -4.43 -7.69
N PHE A 480 -0.38 -5.37 -8.25
CA PHE A 480 -1.22 -5.10 -9.42
C PHE A 480 -2.40 -4.16 -9.15
N PRO A 481 -3.17 -4.31 -8.06
CA PRO A 481 -4.19 -3.32 -7.69
C PRO A 481 -3.65 -1.91 -7.52
N MET A 482 -2.49 -1.73 -6.88
CA MET A 482 -1.85 -0.41 -6.74
C MET A 482 -1.35 0.12 -8.09
N GLY A 483 -0.76 -0.73 -8.94
CA GLY A 483 -0.37 -0.35 -10.31
C GLY A 483 -1.57 0.12 -11.15
N ALA A 484 -2.69 -0.62 -11.08
CA ALA A 484 -3.94 -0.23 -11.73
C ALA A 484 -4.48 1.10 -11.18
N LEU A 485 -4.48 1.28 -9.85
CA LEU A 485 -4.86 2.56 -9.23
C LEU A 485 -4.01 3.72 -9.78
N HIS A 486 -2.69 3.59 -9.76
CA HIS A 486 -1.79 4.66 -10.20
C HIS A 486 -1.96 4.98 -11.68
N LYS A 487 -2.07 3.97 -12.55
CA LYS A 487 -2.24 4.18 -13.99
C LYS A 487 -3.59 4.83 -14.32
N LEU A 488 -4.66 4.45 -13.62
CA LEU A 488 -5.99 5.06 -13.77
C LEU A 488 -6.02 6.50 -13.22
N VAL A 489 -5.40 6.76 -12.08
CA VAL A 489 -5.24 8.13 -11.54
C VAL A 489 -4.44 9.01 -12.49
N HIS A 490 -3.34 8.49 -13.05
CA HIS A 490 -2.56 9.19 -14.07
C HIS A 490 -3.42 9.58 -15.28
N ALA A 491 -4.16 8.61 -15.83
CA ALA A 491 -5.08 8.86 -16.95
C ALA A 491 -6.14 9.93 -16.60
N LEU A 492 -6.76 9.85 -15.41
CA LEU A 492 -7.71 10.85 -14.92
C LEU A 492 -7.07 12.23 -14.79
N SER A 493 -5.86 12.32 -14.22
CA SER A 493 -5.14 13.59 -14.04
C SER A 493 -4.76 14.25 -15.36
N LYS A 494 -4.50 13.45 -16.40
CA LYS A 494 -4.15 13.92 -17.74
C LYS A 494 -5.38 14.40 -18.53
N ILE A 495 -6.52 13.73 -18.37
CA ILE A 495 -7.75 14.03 -19.13
C ILE A 495 -8.65 15.06 -18.43
N ASP A 496 -8.76 14.99 -17.11
CA ASP A 496 -9.67 15.78 -16.27
C ASP A 496 -8.93 16.32 -15.03
N PRO A 497 -7.97 17.25 -15.22
CA PRO A 497 -7.07 17.72 -14.16
C PRO A 497 -7.80 18.35 -12.97
N ASP A 498 -8.93 19.01 -13.21
CA ASP A 498 -9.76 19.69 -12.20
C ASP A 498 -10.92 18.81 -11.67
N ASN A 499 -10.95 17.52 -12.04
CA ASN A 499 -11.96 16.56 -11.58
C ASN A 499 -13.43 16.91 -11.93
N GLN A 500 -13.67 17.78 -12.91
CA GLN A 500 -15.00 18.29 -13.19
C GLN A 500 -15.91 17.18 -13.71
N ILE A 501 -15.44 16.40 -14.69
CA ILE A 501 -16.21 15.30 -15.29
C ILE A 501 -16.28 14.12 -14.33
N TRP A 502 -15.17 13.81 -13.64
CA TRP A 502 -15.11 12.73 -12.66
C TRP A 502 -16.12 12.94 -11.53
N LYS A 503 -16.21 14.16 -10.98
CA LYS A 503 -17.20 14.53 -9.95
C LYS A 503 -18.63 14.34 -10.45
N ASP A 504 -18.89 14.72 -11.70
CA ASP A 504 -20.21 14.58 -12.32
C ASP A 504 -20.62 13.12 -12.53
N LEU A 505 -19.68 12.25 -12.94
CA LEU A 505 -19.92 10.80 -13.04
C LEU A 505 -20.25 10.19 -11.67
N GLN A 506 -19.50 10.54 -10.62
CA GLN A 506 -19.78 10.05 -9.26
C GLN A 506 -21.13 10.57 -8.73
N ARG A 507 -21.49 11.83 -9.04
CA ARG A 507 -22.81 12.39 -8.71
C ARG A 507 -23.92 11.57 -9.39
N GLN A 508 -23.79 11.29 -10.69
CA GLN A 508 -24.77 10.51 -11.45
C GLN A 508 -24.91 9.08 -10.89
N ARG A 509 -23.81 8.45 -10.48
CA ARG A 509 -23.83 7.12 -9.84
C ARG A 509 -24.64 7.14 -8.54
N ILE A 510 -24.38 8.10 -7.65
CA ILE A 510 -25.13 8.27 -6.40
C ILE A 510 -26.62 8.49 -6.70
N GLU A 511 -26.97 9.29 -7.70
CA GLU A 511 -28.37 9.52 -8.10
C GLU A 511 -29.06 8.24 -8.61
N GLN A 512 -28.37 7.44 -9.41
CA GLN A 512 -28.90 6.19 -9.94
C GLN A 512 -29.09 5.14 -8.84
N GLU A 513 -28.13 5.03 -7.92
CA GLU A 513 -28.23 4.14 -6.77
C GLU A 513 -29.36 4.57 -5.84
N ALA A 514 -29.47 5.88 -5.57
CA ALA A 514 -30.53 6.44 -4.75
C ALA A 514 -31.92 6.15 -5.33
N LYS A 515 -32.09 6.21 -6.66
CA LYS A 515 -33.36 5.87 -7.34
C LYS A 515 -33.73 4.39 -7.23
N LYS A 516 -32.75 3.49 -7.13
CA LYS A 516 -32.97 2.03 -7.05
C LYS A 516 -33.28 1.56 -5.63
N ILE A 517 -32.69 2.22 -4.63
CA ILE A 517 -32.66 1.75 -3.24
C ILE A 517 -33.69 2.47 -2.37
N PHE A 518 -33.84 3.79 -2.52
CA PHE A 518 -34.72 4.57 -1.65
C PHE A 518 -36.15 4.62 -2.22
N GLN A 519 -37.10 4.02 -1.50
CA GLN A 519 -38.48 4.54 -1.51
C GLN A 519 -38.46 5.96 -0.91
N LYS A 520 -39.51 6.75 -1.13
CA LYS A 520 -39.64 8.21 -0.84
C LYS A 520 -39.14 8.75 0.52
N GLU A 521 -38.70 7.93 1.46
CA GLU A 521 -38.53 8.25 2.88
C GLU A 521 -37.10 8.58 3.37
N ASP A 522 -36.04 8.56 2.56
CA ASP A 522 -34.67 8.87 3.06
C ASP A 522 -33.99 10.07 2.37
N LYS A 523 -34.66 11.23 2.42
CA LYS A 523 -34.08 12.50 1.94
C LYS A 523 -32.78 12.86 2.66
N GLN A 524 -32.67 12.55 3.96
CA GLN A 524 -31.50 12.85 4.78
C GLN A 524 -30.27 12.02 4.39
N GLU A 525 -30.40 10.70 4.23
CA GLU A 525 -29.27 9.85 3.80
C GLU A 525 -28.75 10.27 2.41
N ARG A 526 -29.65 10.66 1.50
CA ARG A 526 -29.26 11.19 0.18
C ARG A 526 -28.50 12.52 0.28
N GLU A 527 -28.95 13.43 1.13
CA GLU A 527 -28.28 14.73 1.36
C GLU A 527 -26.88 14.54 1.97
N GLU A 528 -26.73 13.56 2.87
CA GLU A 528 -25.44 13.19 3.46
C GLU A 528 -24.46 12.66 2.40
N LEU A 529 -24.88 11.74 1.53
CA LEU A 529 -24.04 11.23 0.43
C LEU A 529 -23.52 12.34 -0.51
N PHE A 530 -24.36 13.33 -0.85
CA PHE A 530 -23.90 14.46 -1.66
C PHE A 530 -22.99 15.42 -0.90
N ARG A 531 -23.20 15.60 0.40
CA ARG A 531 -22.27 16.37 1.24
C ARG A 531 -20.90 15.71 1.25
N GLU A 532 -20.86 14.40 1.49
CA GLU A 532 -19.61 13.64 1.48
C GLU A 532 -18.91 13.70 0.13
N LEU A 533 -19.65 13.54 -0.97
CA LEU A 533 -19.14 13.73 -2.33
C LEU A 533 -18.47 15.10 -2.46
N ASN A 534 -19.17 16.18 -2.11
CA ASN A 534 -18.62 17.53 -2.23
C ASN A 534 -17.35 17.73 -1.40
N GLU A 535 -17.33 17.26 -0.16
CA GLU A 535 -16.15 17.34 0.70
C GLU A 535 -14.98 16.48 0.16
N ASN A 536 -15.25 15.34 -0.49
CA ASN A 536 -14.18 14.50 -1.07
C ASN A 536 -13.46 15.21 -2.22
N PHE A 537 -14.19 16.02 -2.98
CA PHE A 537 -13.66 16.85 -4.07
C PHE A 537 -13.26 18.27 -3.63
N ASP A 538 -13.32 18.61 -2.35
CA ASP A 538 -12.96 19.93 -1.85
C ASP A 538 -11.42 20.08 -1.81
N GLU A 539 -10.87 20.89 -2.71
CA GLU A 539 -9.44 21.15 -2.81
C GLU A 539 -8.86 21.93 -1.62
N SER A 540 -9.69 22.58 -0.80
CA SER A 540 -9.24 23.18 0.46
C SER A 540 -8.94 22.11 1.52
N MET A 541 -9.45 20.90 1.35
CA MET A 541 -9.28 19.77 2.27
C MET A 541 -8.36 18.69 1.70
N ASN A 542 -8.45 18.43 0.40
CA ASN A 542 -7.76 17.31 -0.24
C ASN A 542 -6.98 17.77 -1.47
N TYR A 543 -5.99 16.99 -1.87
CA TYR A 543 -5.44 17.09 -3.22
C TYR A 543 -6.40 16.40 -4.21
N PRO A 544 -6.44 16.81 -5.49
CA PRO A 544 -7.36 16.26 -6.50
C PRO A 544 -7.34 14.73 -6.60
N ASP A 545 -6.18 14.10 -6.38
CA ASP A 545 -6.03 12.65 -6.47
C ASP A 545 -6.74 11.87 -5.35
N TYR A 546 -7.05 12.49 -4.22
CA TYR A 546 -7.80 11.83 -3.14
C TYR A 546 -9.13 11.28 -3.64
N ALA A 547 -9.93 12.13 -4.30
CA ALA A 547 -11.24 11.72 -4.83
C ALA A 547 -11.10 10.69 -5.95
N ARG A 548 -10.13 10.86 -6.85
CA ARG A 548 -9.82 9.87 -7.90
C ARG A 548 -9.56 8.50 -7.30
N LYS A 549 -8.63 8.43 -6.35
CA LYS A 549 -8.23 7.19 -5.68
C LYS A 549 -9.40 6.56 -4.93
N LEU A 550 -10.12 7.35 -4.12
CA LEU A 550 -11.23 6.85 -3.30
C LEU A 550 -12.28 6.14 -4.14
N TYR A 551 -12.73 6.77 -5.23
CA TYR A 551 -13.80 6.21 -6.07
C TYR A 551 -13.30 5.07 -6.97
N LEU A 552 -12.05 5.10 -7.43
CA LEU A 552 -11.44 3.95 -8.11
C LEU A 552 -11.33 2.72 -7.20
N ILE A 553 -10.91 2.90 -5.94
CA ILE A 553 -10.86 1.83 -4.94
C ILE A 553 -12.27 1.31 -4.65
N GLN A 554 -13.25 2.22 -4.51
CA GLN A 554 -14.63 1.85 -4.20
C GLN A 554 -15.31 1.09 -5.33
N ASN A 555 -15.05 1.43 -6.59
CA ASN A 555 -15.84 0.94 -7.72
C ASN A 555 -15.10 -0.09 -8.58
N CYS A 556 -13.78 0.04 -8.71
CA CYS A 556 -13.03 -0.60 -9.78
C CYS A 556 -12.09 -1.71 -9.32
N ILE A 557 -11.54 -1.62 -8.10
CA ILE A 557 -10.41 -2.46 -7.68
C ILE A 557 -10.84 -3.52 -6.66
N TYR A 558 -10.46 -4.77 -6.92
CA TYR A 558 -10.77 -5.94 -6.08
C TYR A 558 -9.53 -6.83 -5.94
N GLY A 559 -9.40 -7.53 -4.81
CA GLY A 559 -8.31 -8.47 -4.61
C GLY A 559 -8.61 -9.58 -3.61
N VAL A 560 -8.00 -10.73 -3.82
CA VAL A 560 -8.16 -11.93 -2.99
C VAL A 560 -6.82 -12.57 -2.73
N ASP A 561 -6.55 -12.95 -1.48
CA ASP A 561 -5.38 -13.73 -1.12
C ASP A 561 -5.74 -14.74 -0.03
N ILE A 562 -5.05 -15.88 -0.01
CA ILE A 562 -5.22 -16.88 1.04
C ILE A 562 -4.50 -16.50 2.34
N GLN A 563 -3.48 -15.63 2.26
CA GLN A 563 -2.68 -15.20 3.39
C GLN A 563 -3.26 -13.92 4.02
N PRO A 564 -3.70 -13.96 5.29
CA PRO A 564 -4.28 -12.80 5.97
C PRO A 564 -3.32 -11.61 6.05
N ILE A 565 -2.03 -11.89 6.24
CA ILE A 565 -0.99 -10.86 6.35
C ILE A 565 -0.84 -10.12 5.02
N ALA A 566 -0.87 -10.82 3.88
CA ALA A 566 -0.82 -10.22 2.54
C ALA A 566 -1.98 -9.22 2.35
N ILE A 567 -3.20 -9.63 2.71
CA ILE A 567 -4.39 -8.75 2.68
C ILE A 567 -4.23 -7.54 3.60
N GLN A 568 -3.68 -7.71 4.82
CA GLN A 568 -3.45 -6.59 5.72
C GLN A 568 -2.50 -5.55 5.14
N ILE A 569 -1.45 -5.98 4.45
CA ILE A 569 -0.46 -5.10 3.81
C ILE A 569 -1.06 -4.42 2.59
N CYS A 570 -1.80 -5.17 1.78
CA CYS A 570 -2.53 -4.61 0.65
C CYS A 570 -3.43 -3.46 1.13
N LYS A 571 -4.29 -3.71 2.13
CA LYS A 571 -5.14 -2.68 2.76
C LYS A 571 -4.31 -1.50 3.28
N LEU A 572 -3.15 -1.76 3.88
CA LEU A 572 -2.27 -0.74 4.41
C LEU A 572 -1.77 0.23 3.34
N ARG A 573 -1.34 -0.30 2.19
CA ARG A 573 -0.85 0.52 1.07
C ARG A 573 -1.93 1.42 0.51
N PHE A 574 -3.14 0.90 0.34
CA PHE A 574 -4.29 1.69 -0.07
C PHE A 574 -4.64 2.79 0.96
N PHE A 575 -4.54 2.48 2.25
CA PHE A 575 -4.72 3.46 3.33
C PHE A 575 -3.69 4.58 3.31
N LEU A 576 -2.41 4.24 3.14
CA LEU A 576 -1.36 5.24 3.00
C LEU A 576 -1.63 6.10 1.77
N SER A 577 -1.88 5.48 0.61
CA SER A 577 -2.16 6.18 -0.65
C SER A 577 -3.30 7.21 -0.53
N LEU A 578 -4.36 6.90 0.21
CA LEU A 578 -5.45 7.85 0.48
C LEU A 578 -5.08 8.93 1.49
N LEU A 579 -4.44 8.57 2.60
CA LEU A 579 -4.05 9.53 3.63
C LEU A 579 -3.11 10.60 3.07
N ILE A 580 -2.25 10.21 2.14
CA ILE A 580 -1.26 11.08 1.53
C ILE A 580 -1.92 12.27 0.83
N ASP A 581 -3.05 12.07 0.18
CA ASP A 581 -3.76 13.12 -0.55
C ASP A 581 -4.72 13.95 0.31
N GLN A 582 -4.68 13.79 1.63
CA GLN A 582 -5.39 14.65 2.57
C GLN A 582 -4.46 15.74 3.11
N LYS A 583 -4.95 16.99 3.12
CA LYS A 583 -4.21 18.14 3.65
C LYS A 583 -4.42 18.22 5.16
N VAL A 584 -3.33 18.46 5.88
CA VAL A 584 -3.37 18.65 7.33
C VAL A 584 -3.74 20.10 7.63
N ASP A 585 -4.84 20.30 8.35
CA ASP A 585 -5.28 21.61 8.83
C ASP A 585 -5.63 21.52 10.31
N LYS A 586 -4.70 21.95 11.17
CA LYS A 586 -4.86 21.88 12.64
C LYS A 586 -6.03 22.70 13.19
N THR A 587 -6.63 23.59 12.40
CA THR A 587 -7.78 24.39 12.82
C THR A 587 -9.12 23.68 12.61
N LYS A 588 -9.15 22.64 11.77
CA LYS A 588 -10.35 21.84 11.47
C LYS A 588 -10.50 20.66 12.43
N ASP A 589 -11.73 20.17 12.55
CA ASP A 589 -12.01 18.92 13.26
C ASP A 589 -11.16 17.78 12.67
N ASN A 590 -10.66 16.90 13.56
CA ASN A 590 -9.75 15.82 13.19
C ASN A 590 -8.52 16.26 12.36
N GLN A 591 -8.11 17.52 12.47
CA GLN A 591 -7.05 18.16 11.68
C GLN A 591 -7.30 18.15 10.17
N GLY A 592 -8.56 18.10 9.74
CA GLY A 592 -8.93 17.96 8.33
C GLY A 592 -8.73 16.54 7.78
N ILE A 593 -8.24 15.59 8.60
CA ILE A 593 -8.08 14.19 8.21
C ILE A 593 -9.42 13.49 8.27
N ARG A 594 -9.76 12.79 7.20
CA ARG A 594 -10.96 11.97 7.06
C ARG A 594 -10.69 10.54 7.52
N PRO A 595 -11.65 9.89 8.18
CA PRO A 595 -11.58 8.47 8.47
C PRO A 595 -11.41 7.65 7.20
N LEU A 596 -10.54 6.64 7.24
CA LEU A 596 -10.27 5.78 6.10
C LEU A 596 -11.41 4.77 5.88
N PRO A 597 -11.64 4.34 4.62
CA PRO A 597 -12.74 3.44 4.28
C PRO A 597 -12.56 2.01 4.80
N HIS A 598 -13.62 1.22 4.79
CA HIS A 598 -13.58 -0.21 5.14
C HIS A 598 -13.20 -1.08 3.93
N LEU A 599 -11.89 -1.31 3.77
CA LEU A 599 -11.30 -2.03 2.63
C LEU A 599 -11.52 -3.54 2.63
N GLU A 600 -12.04 -4.14 3.70
CA GLU A 600 -12.48 -5.53 3.76
C GLU A 600 -13.62 -5.86 2.79
N THR A 601 -14.28 -4.85 2.24
CA THR A 601 -15.26 -4.98 1.14
C THR A 601 -14.62 -5.11 -0.25
N LYS A 602 -13.29 -4.91 -0.35
CA LYS A 602 -12.51 -4.90 -1.61
C LYS A 602 -11.37 -5.91 -1.62
N PHE A 603 -10.78 -6.15 -0.45
CA PHE A 603 -9.69 -7.10 -0.25
C PHE A 603 -10.08 -8.14 0.79
N VAL A 604 -10.29 -9.38 0.32
CA VAL A 604 -10.82 -10.49 1.13
C VAL A 604 -9.76 -11.58 1.29
N CYS A 605 -9.64 -12.11 2.51
CA CYS A 605 -8.82 -13.28 2.78
C CYS A 605 -9.61 -14.55 2.44
N ALA A 606 -9.35 -15.14 1.27
CA ALA A 606 -10.08 -16.31 0.78
C ALA A 606 -9.21 -17.25 -0.07
N ASN A 607 -9.60 -18.52 -0.17
CA ASN A 607 -9.02 -19.43 -1.16
C ASN A 607 -9.74 -19.26 -2.51
N THR A 608 -9.12 -18.55 -3.44
CA THR A 608 -9.68 -18.27 -4.77
C THR A 608 -9.99 -19.53 -5.59
N LEU A 609 -9.27 -20.64 -5.36
CA LEU A 609 -9.45 -21.86 -6.15
C LEU A 609 -10.68 -22.68 -5.74
N ILE A 610 -11.27 -22.42 -4.56
CA ILE A 610 -12.41 -23.16 -4.04
C ILE A 610 -13.67 -22.30 -4.19
N GLY A 611 -14.64 -22.78 -4.97
CA GLY A 611 -15.94 -22.13 -5.14
C GLY A 611 -17.08 -22.92 -4.49
N LEU A 612 -18.24 -22.27 -4.40
CA LEU A 612 -19.50 -22.90 -3.96
C LEU A 612 -20.00 -23.95 -4.98
N GLU A 613 -20.54 -25.06 -4.50
CA GLU A 613 -21.05 -26.17 -5.35
C GLU A 613 -22.40 -25.82 -6.01
N GLY A 614 -23.20 -25.00 -5.35
CA GLY A 614 -24.54 -24.57 -5.77
C GLY A 614 -24.59 -23.60 -6.96
N LYS A 615 -23.45 -23.22 -7.55
CA LYS A 615 -23.37 -22.27 -8.68
C LYS A 615 -24.19 -22.68 -9.90
N ASN A 616 -24.36 -23.98 -10.11
CA ASN A 616 -25.07 -24.54 -11.27
C ASN A 616 -26.60 -24.66 -11.07
N GLN A 617 -27.11 -24.36 -9.88
CA GLN A 617 -28.55 -24.25 -9.66
C GLN A 617 -29.02 -22.91 -10.25
N ARG A 618 -29.49 -22.94 -11.51
CA ARG A 618 -29.97 -21.78 -12.25
C ARG A 618 -30.90 -20.92 -11.38
N THR A 619 -30.38 -19.78 -10.93
CA THR A 619 -31.06 -18.71 -10.18
C THR A 619 -32.10 -17.96 -11.00
N LEU A 620 -32.68 -18.59 -12.04
CA LEU A 620 -33.77 -17.98 -12.79
C LEU A 620 -35.04 -18.08 -11.93
N ALA A 621 -35.49 -16.91 -11.46
CA ALA A 621 -36.85 -16.61 -11.02
C ALA A 621 -37.22 -16.73 -9.52
N HIS A 622 -36.30 -16.48 -8.58
CA HIS A 622 -36.70 -16.11 -7.21
C HIS A 622 -36.45 -14.63 -6.94
N SER A 623 -37.50 -13.81 -7.11
CA SER A 623 -37.46 -12.36 -6.82
C SER A 623 -36.93 -12.08 -5.40
N LYS A 624 -37.40 -12.85 -4.42
CA LYS A 624 -36.98 -12.67 -3.03
C LYS A 624 -35.48 -12.86 -2.79
N LEU A 625 -34.85 -13.88 -3.38
CA LEU A 625 -33.40 -14.07 -3.24
C LEU A 625 -32.62 -12.92 -3.89
N LYS A 626 -33.10 -12.42 -5.03
CA LYS A 626 -32.50 -11.26 -5.71
C LYS A 626 -32.59 -10.01 -4.83
N ASP A 627 -33.75 -9.76 -4.23
CA ASP A 627 -33.96 -8.60 -3.35
C ASP A 627 -33.05 -8.67 -2.11
N LEU A 628 -32.97 -9.84 -1.46
CA LEU A 628 -32.08 -10.06 -0.30
C LEU A 628 -30.59 -9.87 -0.66
N LYS A 629 -30.16 -10.31 -1.85
CA LYS A 629 -28.79 -10.12 -2.34
C LYS A 629 -28.47 -8.64 -2.58
N GLU A 630 -29.38 -7.91 -3.23
CA GLU A 630 -29.20 -6.48 -3.48
C GLU A 630 -29.22 -5.65 -2.19
N GLU A 631 -30.04 -6.04 -1.21
CA GLU A 631 -30.01 -5.41 0.12
C GLU A 631 -28.68 -5.68 0.84
N LEU A 632 -28.17 -6.92 0.80
CA LEU A 632 -26.88 -7.27 1.42
C LEU A 632 -25.73 -6.48 0.77
N LYS A 633 -25.73 -6.42 -0.56
CA LYS A 633 -24.78 -5.64 -1.36
C LYS A 633 -24.82 -4.15 -1.00
N THR A 634 -26.02 -3.61 -0.77
CA THR A 634 -26.20 -2.22 -0.31
C THR A 634 -25.59 -2.00 1.07
N LEU A 635 -25.80 -2.93 2.01
CA LEU A 635 -25.17 -2.85 3.34
C LEU A 635 -23.64 -2.91 3.24
N TYR A 636 -23.08 -3.75 2.38
CA TYR A 636 -21.63 -3.85 2.17
C TYR A 636 -21.06 -2.58 1.52
N LYS A 637 -21.77 -1.99 0.55
CA LYS A 637 -21.40 -0.69 -0.01
C LYS A 637 -21.42 0.42 1.04
N LYS A 638 -22.44 0.45 1.90
CA LYS A 638 -22.53 1.41 2.99
C LYS A 638 -21.40 1.21 3.99
N HIS A 639 -21.05 -0.05 4.29
CA HIS A 639 -19.92 -0.39 5.17
C HIS A 639 -18.62 0.28 4.74
N PHE A 640 -18.34 0.36 3.43
CA PHE A 640 -17.13 1.00 2.91
C PHE A 640 -16.92 2.44 3.45
N SER A 641 -17.97 3.23 3.63
CA SER A 641 -17.87 4.64 4.03
C SER A 641 -18.23 4.92 5.49
N ILE A 642 -18.57 3.90 6.30
CA ILE A 642 -18.95 4.10 7.70
C ILE A 642 -17.81 4.75 8.49
N ARG A 643 -18.16 5.74 9.32
CA ARG A 643 -17.21 6.47 10.17
C ARG A 643 -17.46 6.31 11.66
N THR A 644 -18.68 5.92 12.04
CA THR A 644 -19.08 5.84 13.44
C THR A 644 -19.31 4.41 13.88
N ARG A 645 -18.94 4.13 15.13
CA ARG A 645 -19.17 2.82 15.74
C ARG A 645 -20.65 2.46 15.82
N THR A 646 -21.50 3.42 16.17
CA THR A 646 -22.96 3.22 16.29
C THR A 646 -23.57 2.80 14.96
N GLU A 647 -23.14 3.41 13.86
CA GLU A 647 -23.60 3.02 12.53
C GLU A 647 -23.04 1.65 12.10
N LYS A 648 -21.77 1.35 12.40
CA LYS A 648 -21.17 0.02 12.19
C LYS A 648 -21.99 -1.07 12.90
N GLU A 649 -22.34 -0.86 14.17
CA GLU A 649 -23.17 -1.79 14.96
C GLU A 649 -24.57 -1.94 14.35
N ARG A 650 -25.22 -0.83 13.97
CA ARG A 650 -26.54 -0.84 13.30
C ARG A 650 -26.54 -1.67 12.01
N ILE A 651 -25.54 -1.48 11.16
CA ILE A 651 -25.42 -2.20 9.89
C ILE A 651 -25.07 -3.67 10.11
N LYS A 652 -24.21 -3.98 11.07
CA LYS A 652 -23.88 -5.36 11.45
C LYS A 652 -25.12 -6.12 11.93
N GLU A 653 -25.97 -5.50 12.75
CA GLU A 653 -27.23 -6.10 13.20
C GLU A 653 -28.22 -6.32 12.05
N LYS A 654 -28.37 -5.35 11.15
CA LYS A 654 -29.20 -5.50 9.94
C LYS A 654 -28.70 -6.64 9.06
N ALA A 655 -27.40 -6.71 8.79
CA ALA A 655 -26.81 -7.77 8.00
C ALA A 655 -26.99 -9.15 8.65
N LYS A 656 -26.90 -9.25 9.98
CA LYS A 656 -27.16 -10.52 10.70
C LYS A 656 -28.59 -11.01 10.50
N LYS A 657 -29.59 -10.12 10.59
CA LYS A 657 -31.00 -10.47 10.31
C LYS A 657 -31.18 -10.90 8.86
N LEU A 658 -30.62 -10.15 7.93
CA LEU A 658 -30.70 -10.43 6.50
C LEU A 658 -30.07 -11.79 6.13
N LYS A 659 -28.94 -12.14 6.75
CA LYS A 659 -28.29 -13.44 6.57
C LYS A 659 -29.12 -14.61 7.09
N GLU A 660 -29.90 -14.42 8.16
CA GLU A 660 -30.83 -15.44 8.63
C GLU A 660 -31.99 -15.64 7.64
N GLU A 661 -32.51 -14.56 7.05
CA GLU A 661 -33.52 -14.67 5.99
C GLU A 661 -32.96 -15.33 4.72
N LEU A 662 -31.73 -14.99 4.34
CA LEU A 662 -30.99 -15.65 3.26
C LEU A 662 -30.83 -17.14 3.53
N ARG A 663 -30.49 -17.54 4.77
CA ARG A 663 -30.40 -18.97 5.15
C ARG A 663 -31.70 -19.69 4.83
N GLN A 664 -32.84 -19.16 5.27
CA GLN A 664 -34.15 -19.78 5.05
C GLN A 664 -34.48 -19.88 3.55
N GLU A 665 -34.18 -18.84 2.78
CA GLU A 665 -34.47 -18.84 1.34
C GLU A 665 -33.56 -19.79 0.57
N LEU A 666 -32.26 -19.84 0.87
CA LEU A 666 -31.31 -20.78 0.26
C LEU A 666 -31.67 -22.24 0.58
N GLN A 667 -32.17 -22.52 1.79
CA GLN A 667 -32.66 -23.85 2.16
C GLN A 667 -33.87 -24.28 1.31
N LYS A 668 -34.83 -23.38 1.07
CA LYS A 668 -35.97 -23.67 0.18
C LYS A 668 -35.54 -23.98 -1.24
N LEU A 669 -34.50 -23.29 -1.71
CA LEU A 669 -33.91 -23.48 -3.03
C LEU A 669 -33.02 -24.72 -3.13
N ARG A 670 -32.87 -25.47 -2.03
CA ARG A 670 -32.06 -26.69 -1.95
C ARG A 670 -30.59 -26.46 -2.30
N PHE A 671 -30.05 -25.31 -1.88
CA PHE A 671 -28.61 -25.11 -1.86
C PHE A 671 -27.95 -26.16 -0.94
N PRO A 672 -26.72 -26.61 -1.26
CA PRO A 672 -25.95 -27.48 -0.37
C PRO A 672 -25.82 -26.87 1.03
N ALA A 673 -25.99 -27.67 2.07
CA ALA A 673 -25.93 -27.18 3.45
C ALA A 673 -24.58 -26.50 3.78
N ASP A 674 -23.48 -27.03 3.25
CA ASP A 674 -22.13 -26.47 3.37
C ASP A 674 -22.04 -25.06 2.73
N ASP A 675 -22.60 -24.87 1.52
CA ASP A 675 -22.63 -23.56 0.87
C ASP A 675 -23.45 -22.54 1.69
N ILE A 676 -24.60 -22.97 2.22
CA ILE A 676 -25.45 -22.10 3.05
C ILE A 676 -24.68 -21.66 4.31
N GLN A 677 -23.98 -22.60 4.95
CA GLN A 677 -23.15 -22.31 6.11
C GLN A 677 -22.05 -21.30 5.76
N LYS A 678 -21.28 -21.58 4.69
CA LYS A 678 -20.24 -20.70 4.15
C LYS A 678 -20.73 -19.26 3.92
N ILE A 679 -21.86 -19.10 3.23
CA ILE A 679 -22.43 -17.78 2.92
C ILE A 679 -22.86 -17.03 4.19
N VAL A 680 -23.51 -17.72 5.13
CA VAL A 680 -24.10 -17.09 6.32
C VAL A 680 -23.05 -16.77 7.38
N GLU A 681 -22.04 -17.62 7.55
CA GLU A 681 -20.98 -17.44 8.55
C GLU A 681 -19.90 -16.45 8.12
N PHE A 682 -19.68 -16.25 6.82
CA PHE A 682 -18.70 -15.27 6.33
C PHE A 682 -19.08 -13.85 6.77
N ASP A 683 -18.35 -13.29 7.74
CA ASP A 683 -18.58 -11.96 8.29
C ASP A 683 -17.64 -10.92 7.67
N ILE A 684 -18.13 -10.16 6.68
CA ILE A 684 -17.36 -9.07 6.07
C ILE A 684 -17.06 -7.92 7.06
N PHE A 685 -17.74 -7.86 8.20
CA PHE A 685 -17.49 -6.85 9.24
C PHE A 685 -16.34 -7.25 10.18
N ASP A 686 -15.87 -8.49 10.09
CA ASP A 686 -14.69 -8.99 10.80
C ASP A 686 -13.45 -8.82 9.92
N GLN A 687 -12.50 -8.01 10.38
CA GLN A 687 -11.26 -7.74 9.66
C GLN A 687 -10.30 -8.92 9.61
N THR A 688 -10.50 -9.90 10.47
CA THR A 688 -9.72 -11.14 10.52
C THR A 688 -10.41 -12.29 9.80
N ALA A 689 -11.60 -12.05 9.23
CA ALA A 689 -12.38 -13.07 8.52
C ALA A 689 -11.52 -13.74 7.45
N LYS A 690 -11.50 -15.07 7.50
CA LYS A 690 -10.83 -15.94 6.52
C LYS A 690 -11.89 -16.89 5.97
N ALA A 691 -11.89 -17.06 4.66
CA ALA A 691 -12.72 -18.05 4.00
C ALA A 691 -11.82 -19.09 3.31
N ASP A 692 -12.20 -20.36 3.38
CA ASP A 692 -11.58 -21.42 2.59
C ASP A 692 -12.20 -21.53 1.19
N TRP A 693 -13.05 -20.57 0.80
CA TRP A 693 -13.79 -20.48 -0.44
C TRP A 693 -13.86 -19.03 -0.93
N PHE A 694 -14.10 -18.84 -2.22
CA PHE A 694 -14.27 -17.52 -2.84
C PHE A 694 -15.47 -17.49 -3.80
N ASP A 695 -16.26 -16.42 -3.69
CA ASP A 695 -17.31 -16.10 -4.66
C ASP A 695 -17.49 -14.58 -4.85
N PRO A 696 -17.42 -14.06 -6.09
CA PRO A 696 -17.50 -12.63 -6.34
C PRO A 696 -18.89 -12.03 -6.08
N VAL A 697 -19.97 -12.82 -6.14
CA VAL A 697 -21.33 -12.34 -5.84
C VAL A 697 -21.44 -12.09 -4.35
N TRP A 698 -21.12 -13.09 -3.53
CA TRP A 698 -21.34 -13.04 -2.08
C TRP A 698 -20.32 -12.16 -1.36
N MET A 699 -19.11 -12.04 -1.88
CA MET A 699 -18.04 -11.25 -1.24
C MET A 699 -17.94 -9.83 -1.79
N PHE A 700 -18.18 -9.62 -3.08
CA PHE A 700 -18.00 -8.31 -3.73
C PHE A 700 -19.27 -7.73 -4.37
N GLY A 701 -20.37 -8.49 -4.46
CA GLY A 701 -21.59 -8.06 -5.16
C GLY A 701 -21.42 -7.97 -6.68
N VAL A 702 -20.44 -8.69 -7.24
CA VAL A 702 -20.12 -8.72 -8.68
C VAL A 702 -20.73 -9.99 -9.29
N GLU A 703 -21.81 -9.82 -10.07
CA GLU A 703 -22.57 -10.93 -10.68
C GLU A 703 -22.17 -11.24 -12.12
N ASP A 704 -21.71 -10.22 -12.84
CA ASP A 704 -21.41 -10.25 -14.27
C ASP A 704 -19.96 -10.63 -14.58
N GLY A 705 -19.12 -10.77 -13.56
CA GLY A 705 -17.67 -10.99 -13.68
C GLY A 705 -16.87 -9.69 -13.75
N PHE A 706 -15.59 -9.82 -14.08
CA PHE A 706 -14.62 -8.73 -14.13
C PHE A 706 -14.22 -8.40 -15.57
N ASP A 707 -13.92 -7.13 -15.83
CA ASP A 707 -13.43 -6.68 -17.14
C ASP A 707 -11.96 -7.05 -17.33
N ILE A 708 -11.18 -7.01 -16.25
CA ILE A 708 -9.77 -7.39 -16.23
C ILE A 708 -9.51 -8.32 -15.04
N VAL A 709 -8.85 -9.45 -15.31
CA VAL A 709 -8.27 -10.33 -14.29
C VAL A 709 -6.76 -10.28 -14.49
N ILE A 710 -6.03 -9.80 -13.48
CA ILE A 710 -4.59 -9.53 -13.57
C ILE A 710 -3.87 -10.02 -12.33
N GLY A 711 -2.62 -10.47 -12.44
CA GLY A 711 -1.87 -10.92 -11.26
C GLY A 711 -0.60 -11.71 -11.56
N ASN A 712 0.10 -12.09 -10.49
CA ASN A 712 1.19 -13.05 -10.49
C ASN A 712 0.79 -14.27 -9.65
N PRO A 713 0.02 -15.22 -10.21
CA PRO A 713 -0.42 -16.40 -9.45
C PRO A 713 0.75 -17.22 -8.91
N PRO A 714 0.58 -17.95 -7.80
CA PRO A 714 1.66 -18.73 -7.21
C PRO A 714 2.09 -19.90 -8.11
N HIS A 715 3.40 -20.14 -8.21
CA HIS A 715 3.96 -21.24 -9.01
C HIS A 715 4.38 -22.41 -8.11
N GLY A 716 3.66 -23.53 -8.21
CA GLY A 716 4.01 -24.76 -7.47
C GLY A 716 3.61 -24.76 -5.99
N ALA A 717 2.58 -24.00 -5.62
CA ALA A 717 2.01 -24.05 -4.28
C ALA A 717 1.51 -25.46 -3.93
N LYS A 718 1.61 -25.82 -2.64
CA LYS A 718 1.03 -27.08 -2.14
C LYS A 718 -0.50 -27.00 -2.21
N ILE A 719 -1.11 -28.03 -2.81
CA ILE A 719 -2.57 -28.15 -2.98
C ILE A 719 -3.12 -29.46 -2.41
N ASP A 720 -2.29 -30.21 -1.66
CA ASP A 720 -2.61 -31.55 -1.19
C ASP A 720 -3.88 -31.58 -0.32
N SER A 721 -4.12 -30.52 0.46
CA SER A 721 -5.27 -30.41 1.36
C SER A 721 -6.62 -30.27 0.64
N PHE A 722 -6.65 -29.91 -0.64
CA PHE A 722 -7.88 -29.74 -1.44
C PHE A 722 -7.79 -30.41 -2.82
N LYS A 723 -6.91 -31.41 -2.95
CA LYS A 723 -6.65 -32.12 -4.21
C LYS A 723 -7.90 -32.74 -4.83
N ASP A 724 -8.76 -33.34 -4.00
CA ASP A 724 -9.98 -34.00 -4.49
C ASP A 724 -10.96 -33.00 -5.12
N TYR A 725 -11.07 -31.80 -4.54
CA TYR A 725 -11.84 -30.70 -5.12
C TYR A 725 -11.25 -30.30 -6.47
N ILE A 726 -9.93 -30.11 -6.55
CA ILE A 726 -9.27 -29.71 -7.80
C ILE A 726 -9.50 -30.74 -8.90
N VAL A 727 -9.32 -32.03 -8.62
CA VAL A 727 -9.54 -33.12 -9.61
C VAL A 727 -10.99 -33.14 -10.12
N LYS A 728 -11.96 -32.81 -9.26
CA LYS A 728 -13.38 -32.81 -9.61
C LYS A 728 -13.80 -31.57 -10.42
N HIS A 729 -13.20 -30.41 -10.15
CA HIS A 729 -13.69 -29.12 -10.66
C HIS A 729 -12.81 -28.48 -11.75
N TYR A 730 -11.55 -28.88 -11.88
CA TYR A 730 -10.61 -28.30 -12.83
C TYR A 730 -10.23 -29.29 -13.92
N SER A 731 -10.31 -28.85 -15.16
CA SER A 731 -10.09 -29.69 -16.34
C SER A 731 -8.61 -29.91 -16.63
N TYR A 732 -7.75 -28.98 -16.20
CA TYR A 732 -6.35 -28.91 -16.61
C TYR A 732 -5.34 -29.29 -15.51
N TYR A 733 -5.81 -30.03 -14.50
CA TYR A 733 -4.96 -30.49 -13.41
C TYR A 733 -4.15 -31.74 -13.78
N GLU A 734 -2.89 -31.57 -14.19
CA GLU A 734 -1.94 -32.68 -14.23
C GLU A 734 -1.40 -32.94 -12.81
N GLN A 735 -1.34 -34.21 -12.41
CA GLN A 735 -1.05 -34.69 -11.04
C GLN A 735 0.29 -34.20 -10.43
N LYS A 736 1.08 -33.38 -11.14
CA LYS A 736 2.35 -32.81 -10.69
C LYS A 736 2.49 -31.30 -11.02
N LYS A 737 2.14 -30.47 -10.03
CA LYS A 737 2.95 -29.31 -9.55
C LYS A 737 2.81 -27.90 -10.18
N ASN A 738 1.71 -27.50 -10.83
CA ASN A 738 1.58 -26.07 -11.16
C ASN A 738 0.24 -25.44 -10.81
N SER A 739 0.16 -24.86 -9.61
CA SER A 739 -0.97 -24.03 -9.16
C SER A 739 -1.33 -22.89 -10.13
N ALA A 740 -0.39 -22.37 -10.94
CA ALA A 740 -0.68 -21.31 -11.89
C ALA A 740 -1.64 -21.75 -13.02
N SER A 741 -1.70 -23.04 -13.39
CA SER A 741 -2.68 -23.52 -14.37
C SER A 741 -4.11 -23.47 -13.83
N LEU A 742 -4.28 -23.75 -12.53
CA LEU A 742 -5.58 -23.63 -11.85
C LEU A 742 -6.04 -22.18 -11.82
N PHE A 743 -5.13 -21.24 -11.56
CA PHE A 743 -5.42 -19.82 -11.61
C PHE A 743 -5.77 -19.32 -13.02
N LEU A 744 -5.15 -19.85 -14.09
CA LEU A 744 -5.55 -19.53 -15.46
C LEU A 744 -7.00 -19.94 -15.74
N GLU A 745 -7.37 -21.18 -15.43
CA GLU A 745 -8.76 -21.66 -15.56
C GLU A 745 -9.70 -20.79 -14.73
N LYS A 746 -9.33 -20.52 -13.47
CA LYS A 746 -10.10 -19.64 -12.60
C LYS A 746 -10.24 -18.22 -13.12
N GLY A 747 -9.19 -17.67 -13.72
CA GLY A 747 -9.20 -16.34 -14.32
C GLY A 747 -10.23 -16.25 -15.44
N PHE A 748 -10.31 -17.25 -16.31
CA PHE A 748 -11.34 -17.32 -17.35
C PHE A 748 -12.77 -17.42 -16.79
N GLU A 749 -12.97 -18.10 -15.66
CA GLU A 749 -14.28 -18.14 -14.98
C GLU A 749 -14.70 -16.78 -14.41
N LEU A 750 -13.74 -15.99 -13.93
CA LEU A 750 -14.01 -14.68 -13.33
C LEU A 750 -14.26 -13.59 -14.37
N LEU A 751 -13.85 -13.80 -15.62
CA LEU A 751 -14.00 -12.80 -16.68
C LEU A 751 -15.41 -12.67 -17.22
N LYS A 752 -15.78 -11.43 -17.52
CA LYS A 752 -16.88 -11.09 -18.43
C LYS A 752 -16.62 -11.66 -19.84
N PRO A 753 -17.66 -11.81 -20.67
CA PRO A 753 -17.47 -11.93 -22.12
C PRO A 753 -16.58 -10.79 -22.64
N SER A 754 -15.56 -11.13 -23.42
CA SER A 754 -14.54 -10.20 -23.94
C SER A 754 -13.67 -9.49 -22.87
N GLY A 755 -13.65 -10.01 -21.63
CA GLY A 755 -12.73 -9.53 -20.61
C GLY A 755 -11.28 -9.95 -20.89
N ILE A 756 -10.34 -9.31 -20.20
CA ILE A 756 -8.89 -9.44 -20.43
C ILE A 756 -8.23 -10.20 -19.29
N LEU A 757 -7.49 -11.26 -19.63
CA LEU A 757 -6.67 -12.02 -18.70
C LEU A 757 -5.20 -11.63 -18.88
N ALA A 758 -4.55 -11.16 -17.82
CA ALA A 758 -3.14 -10.79 -17.83
C ALA A 758 -2.39 -11.42 -16.64
N TYR A 759 -1.66 -12.51 -16.87
CA TYR A 759 -0.90 -13.18 -15.80
C TYR A 759 0.57 -13.35 -16.11
N ILE A 760 1.38 -13.30 -15.06
CA ILE A 760 2.75 -13.82 -15.08
C ILE A 760 2.69 -15.33 -14.87
N VAL A 761 3.05 -16.08 -15.90
CA VAL A 761 3.03 -17.55 -15.88
C VAL A 761 4.41 -18.13 -16.18
N PRO A 762 4.72 -19.34 -15.68
CA PRO A 762 5.98 -20.00 -15.99
C PRO A 762 6.17 -20.22 -17.49
N LYS A 763 7.39 -19.99 -17.98
CA LYS A 763 7.79 -20.22 -19.40
C LYS A 763 7.43 -21.63 -19.90
N SER A 764 7.33 -22.62 -19.00
CA SER A 764 6.90 -23.99 -19.32
C SER A 764 5.57 -24.06 -20.08
N ILE A 765 4.69 -23.06 -19.95
CA ILE A 765 3.41 -23.00 -20.66
C ILE A 765 3.58 -23.13 -22.19
N THR A 766 4.69 -22.64 -22.76
CA THR A 766 4.89 -22.59 -24.21
C THR A 766 5.40 -23.91 -24.81
N PHE A 767 5.90 -24.84 -24.00
CA PHE A 767 6.54 -26.07 -24.51
C PHE A 767 6.12 -27.35 -23.78
N VAL A 768 5.47 -27.26 -22.61
CA VAL A 768 5.01 -28.44 -21.86
C VAL A 768 3.58 -28.80 -22.29
N LYS A 769 3.41 -30.00 -22.84
CA LYS A 769 2.13 -30.49 -23.40
C LYS A 769 0.96 -30.47 -22.41
N SER A 770 1.22 -30.57 -21.11
CA SER A 770 0.16 -30.54 -20.10
C SER A 770 -0.52 -29.18 -19.92
N TRP A 771 0.10 -28.10 -20.40
CA TRP A 771 -0.55 -26.79 -20.54
C TRP A 771 -1.42 -26.68 -21.80
N GLY A 772 -1.31 -27.66 -22.71
CA GLY A 772 -1.99 -27.64 -24.00
C GLY A 772 -3.51 -27.59 -23.90
N GLY A 773 -4.10 -27.94 -22.76
CA GLY A 773 -5.52 -27.75 -22.49
C GLY A 773 -5.89 -26.27 -22.28
N CYS A 774 -5.10 -25.54 -21.50
CA CYS A 774 -5.31 -24.10 -21.25
C CYS A 774 -5.16 -23.27 -22.54
N LEU A 775 -4.19 -23.61 -23.39
CA LEU A 775 -3.94 -22.93 -24.68
C LEU A 775 -4.98 -23.24 -25.76
N LYS A 776 -5.78 -24.29 -25.59
CA LYS A 776 -6.88 -24.67 -26.50
C LYS A 776 -8.22 -24.07 -26.10
N ASN A 777 -8.27 -23.25 -25.04
CA ASN A 777 -9.48 -22.53 -24.68
C ASN A 777 -9.85 -21.56 -25.82
N PRO A 778 -11.06 -21.65 -26.40
CA PRO A 778 -11.46 -20.79 -27.53
C PRO A 778 -11.51 -19.29 -27.17
N ARG A 779 -11.43 -18.93 -25.89
CA ARG A 779 -11.31 -17.53 -25.42
C ARG A 779 -9.86 -17.03 -25.32
N ALA A 780 -8.85 -17.88 -25.53
CA ALA A 780 -7.44 -17.49 -25.43
C ALA A 780 -6.93 -16.97 -26.79
N LEU A 781 -7.01 -15.65 -27.02
CA LEU A 781 -6.22 -14.99 -28.06
C LEU A 781 -4.83 -14.72 -27.49
N THR A 782 -3.83 -15.51 -27.89
CA THR A 782 -2.46 -15.37 -27.39
C THR A 782 -1.70 -14.32 -28.19
N LYS A 783 -1.45 -13.14 -27.61
CA LYS A 783 -0.22 -12.38 -27.88
C LYS A 783 0.82 -12.88 -26.89
N LEU A 784 1.79 -13.65 -27.36
CA LEU A 784 2.99 -13.99 -26.60
C LEU A 784 4.07 -13.01 -27.06
N ASP A 785 4.15 -11.85 -26.40
CA ASP A 785 5.28 -10.94 -26.61
C ASP A 785 6.47 -11.47 -25.80
N PHE A 786 7.55 -11.80 -26.52
CA PHE A 786 8.77 -12.40 -25.98
C PHE A 786 9.84 -11.37 -25.66
#